data_AF-A0AAD7UR27-F1
#
_entry.id   AF-A0AAD7UR27-F1
#
_cell.length_a   1.000
_cell.length_b   1.000
_cell.length_c   1.000
_cell.angle_alpha   90.00
_cell.angle_beta   90.00
_cell.angle_gamma   90.00
#
_symmetry.space_group_name_H-M   'P 1'
#
loop_
_entity.id
_entity.type
_entity.pdbx_description
1 polymer ?
#
loop_
_entity_poly.entity_id
_entity_poly.type
_entity_poly.pdbx_seq_one_letter_code
_entity_poly.pdbx_strand_id
1 'polypeptide(L)'
;MRGVLYFAADDNGPYGDELMATDGSTVWLVADVQPGPRSSSPQFLTVYNNRLYFGAAGVDDGAWRLPVEHTDECDGFRQSTFDPRVHFVVAEENVWEPGWRYDCPRGYRWISTSEAEAIFTGQNRGASTGHQTFEYDASFEEMTYFGQCGWRGYEWGRRHRHHFRFVDSHVTGAYKSAGSPDSRRPDIDPWTRSGVVLKKKHFAGIVCSLIEEEEESDRANVGSELWVSDGTPRGTVRAAEIHEGADIRYLAVFEDALFFAADDGEHGSEPFRFVADDARGRGVSRMLIDARRGPKGSKPKYFISCGGALWFAAHDGAHGSELWVSDGALGFFDRESGDDAHPGSFPEIGGEGTHMVADIAPGASGSAPGSLACLDKERILLYAADDRVSGRELWRATRHTNRSAPVVGRVRDIHRGKGSSNPSYLTYFEGRVYFSADDGEHGTELWSTDGTTRGTRLVRDIWPGIASSHPSFLTPPAGNDKSNKKLHFIARNSDHRSVKISPSLVPHPAQLWATEGTTTARVYDQSESMFDVDRKALDAACPPRLGQLEGALFFPARRGGSRLIGGVSRGRAEYERRPMRTTTQAFAVYDVDDDEVLTLTLFIDPAHAGWLSVRNLYGARIVAGDGVEDVRFTARGSVVQLNNALRDVVFQAAPDFNGLAHLRAFLSDDAMRCGRETSDKNATLDDDDDCERLASHDNVSAAATSSTIFVRQVNDPPSVAVAPGPFRLGPDETTLTIRDVAIKFSDPDVAETNFGTDPRTGDPVFPRLSVNLTVAHGRITLSTSRPLSFLRGDGVADREAIFDASLDNLNRAVRTLRYECARRDGCTRPSNDTITVTISDNGYTGAGGPRRATAVMRVDVLGAANNP
;
A
#
# COMPACT_ATOMS: atom_id res chain seq x y z
N MET A 1 10.58 -0.50 -7.32
CA MET A 1 11.62 -1.56 -7.30
C MET A 1 11.08 -2.79 -8.03
N ARG A 2 11.81 -3.40 -8.98
CA ARG A 2 11.41 -4.64 -9.70
C ARG A 2 9.99 -4.64 -10.31
N GLY A 3 9.57 -3.54 -10.95
CA GLY A 3 8.22 -3.45 -11.53
C GLY A 3 7.10 -3.29 -10.48
N VAL A 4 7.46 -2.92 -9.26
CA VAL A 4 6.50 -2.64 -8.17
C VAL A 4 6.73 -1.20 -7.69
N LEU A 5 5.64 -0.45 -7.53
CA LEU A 5 5.60 0.86 -6.92
C LEU A 5 5.32 0.70 -5.43
N TYR A 6 6.13 1.33 -4.58
CA TYR A 6 5.99 1.32 -3.12
C TYR A 6 5.62 2.70 -2.64
N PHE A 7 4.72 2.77 -1.67
CA PHE A 7 4.19 4.02 -1.15
C PHE A 7 3.65 3.84 0.27
N ALA A 8 3.52 4.93 1.00
CA ALA A 8 2.78 4.96 2.26
C ALA A 8 1.30 5.20 1.96
N ALA A 9 0.42 4.39 2.53
CA ALA A 9 -1.01 4.66 2.50
C ALA A 9 -1.72 4.01 3.69
N ASP A 10 -2.80 4.68 4.10
CA ASP A 10 -3.78 4.17 5.05
C ASP A 10 -4.88 3.41 4.31
N ASP A 11 -5.11 2.16 4.68
CA ASP A 11 -6.21 1.37 4.12
C ASP A 11 -7.57 1.65 4.78
N ASN A 12 -7.62 2.56 5.77
CA ASN A 12 -8.73 2.80 6.71
C ASN A 12 -9.20 1.50 7.41
N GLY A 13 -8.32 0.50 7.46
CA GLY A 13 -8.52 -0.82 8.04
C GLY A 13 -7.85 -0.95 9.41
N PRO A 14 -7.52 -2.17 9.84
CA PRO A 14 -6.93 -2.41 11.14
C PRO A 14 -5.44 -2.04 11.22
N TYR A 15 -4.81 -1.54 10.14
CA TYR A 15 -3.37 -1.36 10.02
C TYR A 15 -2.91 0.11 10.01
N GLY A 16 -3.75 1.08 9.60
CA GLY A 16 -3.33 2.49 9.50
C GLY A 16 -2.40 2.80 8.32
N ASP A 17 -1.72 3.95 8.33
CA ASP A 17 -0.77 4.39 7.28
C ASP A 17 0.55 3.62 7.34
N GLU A 18 0.68 2.64 6.44
CA GLU A 18 1.71 1.60 6.42
C GLU A 18 2.40 1.47 5.05
N LEU A 19 3.41 0.60 4.96
CA LEU A 19 4.11 0.35 3.70
C LEU A 19 3.25 -0.50 2.76
N MET A 20 2.79 0.12 1.69
CA MET A 20 1.97 -0.50 0.65
C MET A 20 2.76 -0.65 -0.66
N ALA A 21 2.31 -1.58 -1.50
CA ALA A 21 2.88 -1.82 -2.81
C ALA A 21 1.80 -2.06 -3.87
N THR A 22 2.14 -1.79 -5.13
CA THR A 22 1.31 -2.11 -6.29
C THR A 22 2.16 -2.51 -7.50
N ASP A 23 1.67 -3.49 -8.25
CA ASP A 23 2.13 -3.86 -9.59
C ASP A 23 1.34 -3.15 -10.70
N GLY A 24 0.45 -2.23 -10.34
CA GLY A 24 -0.42 -1.49 -11.24
C GLY A 24 -1.78 -2.16 -11.48
N SER A 25 -1.93 -3.43 -11.08
CA SER A 25 -3.20 -4.17 -11.12
C SER A 25 -3.81 -4.34 -9.73
N THR A 26 -2.97 -4.56 -8.73
CA THR A 26 -3.38 -4.83 -7.35
C THR A 26 -2.58 -3.95 -6.38
N VAL A 27 -3.20 -3.62 -5.25
CA VAL A 27 -2.56 -2.92 -4.13
C VAL A 27 -2.57 -3.88 -2.94
N TRP A 28 -1.44 -4.02 -2.25
CA TRP A 28 -1.32 -4.89 -1.08
C TRP A 28 -0.43 -4.25 0.01
N LEU A 29 -0.67 -4.67 1.24
CA LEU A 29 0.18 -4.36 2.39
C LEU A 29 1.48 -5.14 2.29
N VAL A 30 2.62 -4.43 2.34
CA VAL A 30 3.95 -5.06 2.35
C VAL A 30 4.29 -5.51 3.76
N ALA A 31 4.10 -4.65 4.74
CA ALA A 31 4.34 -4.94 6.14
C ALA A 31 3.52 -3.98 7.02
N ASP A 32 2.94 -4.51 8.08
CA ASP A 32 2.41 -3.73 9.21
C ASP A 32 3.58 -3.40 10.14
N VAL A 33 4.32 -2.34 9.81
CA VAL A 33 5.56 -1.97 10.52
C VAL A 33 5.24 -1.48 11.94
N GLN A 34 4.03 -0.95 12.15
CA GLN A 34 3.53 -0.54 13.45
C GLN A 34 2.25 -1.30 13.78
N PRO A 35 2.33 -2.50 14.40
CA PRO A 35 1.21 -3.42 14.51
C PRO A 35 -0.09 -2.82 15.06
N GLY A 36 -1.20 -3.16 14.39
CA GLY A 36 -2.55 -2.70 14.71
C GLY A 36 -2.88 -1.35 14.07
N PRO A 37 -3.88 -0.59 14.57
CA PRO A 37 -4.42 0.56 13.83
C PRO A 37 -3.53 1.81 13.90
N ARG A 38 -2.28 1.67 14.35
CA ARG A 38 -1.33 2.77 14.48
C ARG A 38 -0.55 2.86 13.17
N SER A 39 -0.06 4.05 12.85
CA SER A 39 0.61 4.28 11.57
C SER A 39 2.11 4.35 11.73
N SER A 40 2.84 3.56 10.94
CA SER A 40 4.29 3.65 10.78
C SER A 40 4.71 4.87 9.96
N SER A 41 3.79 5.39 9.12
CA SER A 41 3.99 6.55 8.24
C SER A 41 5.32 6.49 7.44
N PRO A 42 5.52 5.48 6.56
CA PRO A 42 6.76 5.34 5.81
C PRO A 42 7.08 6.57 4.95
N GLN A 43 8.30 7.08 5.02
CA GLN A 43 8.72 8.29 4.33
C GLN A 43 10.10 8.16 3.71
N PHE A 44 10.39 9.05 2.76
CA PHE A 44 11.70 9.16 2.12
C PHE A 44 12.21 7.85 1.48
N LEU A 45 11.29 7.12 0.84
CA LEU A 45 11.59 5.83 0.24
C LEU A 45 12.67 5.97 -0.85
N THR A 46 13.71 5.14 -0.78
CA THR A 46 14.76 5.07 -1.80
C THR A 46 15.18 3.63 -2.06
N VAL A 47 15.73 3.37 -3.24
CA VAL A 47 16.27 2.05 -3.57
C VAL A 47 17.79 2.09 -3.43
N TYR A 48 18.33 1.24 -2.57
CA TYR A 48 19.77 1.07 -2.35
C TYR A 48 20.08 -0.43 -2.33
N ASN A 49 21.13 -0.87 -3.04
CA ASN A 49 21.50 -2.29 -3.17
C ASN A 49 20.32 -3.24 -3.50
N ASN A 50 19.43 -2.82 -4.42
CA ASN A 50 18.26 -3.58 -4.86
C ASN A 50 17.27 -3.94 -3.72
N ARG A 51 17.24 -3.12 -2.67
CA ARG A 51 16.28 -3.14 -1.57
C ARG A 51 15.68 -1.75 -1.38
N LEU A 52 14.51 -1.68 -0.79
CA LEU A 52 13.80 -0.45 -0.47
C LEU A 52 14.19 -0.01 0.94
N TYR A 53 14.72 1.20 1.09
CA TYR A 53 15.02 1.82 2.39
C TYR A 53 14.10 3.00 2.63
N PHE A 54 13.67 3.18 3.87
CA PHE A 54 12.72 4.24 4.24
C PHE A 54 12.80 4.57 5.73
N GLY A 55 12.34 5.76 6.10
CA GLY A 55 12.09 6.13 7.50
C GLY A 55 10.67 5.72 7.89
N ALA A 56 10.50 5.03 9.01
CA ALA A 56 9.17 4.75 9.57
C ALA A 56 9.20 4.64 11.09
N ALA A 57 8.13 5.08 11.75
CA ALA A 57 7.86 4.72 13.14
C ALA A 57 7.52 3.22 13.19
N GLY A 58 7.97 2.50 14.20
CA GLY A 58 7.71 1.07 14.22
C GLY A 58 8.37 0.36 15.38
N VAL A 59 7.80 -0.80 15.69
CA VAL A 59 8.35 -1.79 16.62
C VAL A 59 8.76 -2.97 15.73
N ASP A 60 9.94 -3.56 15.90
CA ASP A 60 10.35 -4.72 15.09
C ASP A 60 9.61 -5.96 15.63
N ASP A 61 8.32 -6.01 15.34
CA ASP A 61 7.38 -6.72 16.18
C ASP A 61 7.32 -8.21 15.90
N GLY A 62 7.84 -8.76 14.80
CA GLY A 62 7.41 -10.12 14.44
C GLY A 62 8.22 -10.95 13.48
N ALA A 63 9.25 -10.43 12.81
CA ALA A 63 10.00 -11.24 11.83
C ALA A 63 10.76 -12.41 12.48
N TRP A 64 10.98 -12.37 13.80
CA TRP A 64 11.68 -13.41 14.55
C TRP A 64 10.73 -14.39 15.27
N ARG A 65 9.44 -14.06 15.45
CA ARG A 65 8.43 -14.86 16.16
C ARG A 65 7.81 -15.92 15.24
N LEU A 66 7.19 -16.94 15.82
CA LEU A 66 6.40 -17.88 15.02
C LEU A 66 5.24 -17.17 14.32
N PRO A 67 5.04 -17.37 13.00
CA PRO A 67 3.91 -16.80 12.29
C PRO A 67 2.62 -17.57 12.67
N VAL A 68 1.47 -16.88 12.66
CA VAL A 68 0.17 -17.40 13.11
C VAL A 68 -0.21 -18.72 12.42
N GLU A 69 0.15 -18.88 11.15
CA GLU A 69 -0.08 -20.09 10.37
C GLU A 69 0.83 -21.30 10.73
N HIS A 70 1.88 -21.08 11.52
CA HIS A 70 2.82 -22.10 11.99
C HIS A 70 3.07 -21.98 13.51
N THR A 71 2.09 -21.58 14.30
CA THR A 71 2.23 -21.56 15.76
C THR A 71 2.14 -22.96 16.36
N ASP A 72 2.59 -23.07 17.62
CA ASP A 72 2.35 -24.26 18.42
C ASP A 72 0.92 -24.26 19.01
N GLU A 73 0.56 -25.26 19.82
CA GLU A 73 -0.82 -25.35 20.34
C GLU A 73 -1.17 -24.24 21.35
N CYS A 74 -0.19 -23.41 21.73
CA CYS A 74 -0.37 -22.23 22.57
C CYS A 74 -0.11 -20.94 21.79
N ASP A 75 -0.29 -20.96 20.47
CA ASP A 75 -0.10 -19.81 19.57
C ASP A 75 1.32 -19.21 19.60
N GLY A 76 2.32 -20.01 20.02
CA GLY A 76 3.69 -19.53 20.26
C GLY A 76 3.77 -18.50 21.38
N PHE A 77 2.72 -18.37 22.20
CA PHE A 77 2.56 -17.34 23.23
C PHE A 77 1.87 -17.90 24.47
N ARG A 78 2.66 -18.52 25.35
CA ARG A 78 2.17 -19.18 26.56
C ARG A 78 2.26 -18.24 27.76
N GLN A 79 1.16 -18.05 28.46
CA GLN A 79 1.14 -17.38 29.77
C GLN A 79 1.76 -18.29 30.84
N SER A 80 2.61 -17.74 31.70
CA SER A 80 3.15 -18.45 32.86
C SER A 80 2.04 -18.79 33.85
N THR A 81 2.05 -20.00 34.42
CA THR A 81 1.11 -20.37 35.49
C THR A 81 1.51 -19.87 36.87
N PHE A 82 2.75 -19.37 37.01
CA PHE A 82 3.28 -18.85 38.27
C PHE A 82 2.95 -17.37 38.49
N ASP A 83 3.33 -16.51 37.54
CA ASP A 83 2.92 -15.11 37.49
C ASP A 83 2.13 -14.85 36.19
N PRO A 84 0.85 -14.42 36.27
CA PRO A 84 0.01 -14.20 35.09
C PRO A 84 0.47 -13.01 34.24
N ARG A 85 1.37 -12.14 34.74
CA ARG A 85 1.97 -11.07 33.94
C ARG A 85 3.02 -11.59 32.98
N VAL A 86 3.66 -12.71 33.31
CA VAL A 86 4.74 -13.27 32.51
C VAL A 86 4.21 -14.12 31.36
N HIS A 87 4.77 -13.94 30.18
CA HIS A 87 4.49 -14.73 28.99
C HIS A 87 5.78 -15.15 28.29
N PHE A 88 5.75 -16.33 27.68
CA PHE A 88 6.87 -16.92 26.95
C PHE A 88 6.54 -16.93 25.46
N VAL A 89 7.32 -16.18 24.69
CA VAL A 89 7.13 -15.99 23.24
C VAL A 89 8.12 -16.87 22.50
N VAL A 90 7.63 -17.70 21.58
CA VAL A 90 8.46 -18.64 20.81
C VAL A 90 9.00 -17.98 19.54
N ALA A 91 10.30 -18.14 19.30
CA ALA A 91 10.98 -17.68 18.10
C ALA A 91 10.78 -18.65 16.93
N GLU A 92 10.63 -18.14 15.70
CA GLU A 92 10.72 -18.94 14.47
C GLU A 92 12.13 -19.53 14.34
N GLU A 93 13.15 -18.71 14.57
CA GLU A 93 14.55 -19.12 14.51
C GLU A 93 14.96 -19.95 15.74
N ASN A 94 15.91 -20.87 15.54
CA ASN A 94 16.44 -21.73 16.60
C ASN A 94 17.91 -21.40 16.96
N VAL A 95 18.37 -20.25 16.49
CA VAL A 95 19.66 -19.66 16.83
C VAL A 95 19.39 -18.24 17.33
N TRP A 96 19.91 -17.95 18.52
CA TRP A 96 19.83 -16.66 19.17
C TRP A 96 20.98 -15.77 18.69
N GLU A 97 20.66 -14.53 18.38
CA GLU A 97 21.62 -13.50 18.01
C GLU A 97 21.76 -12.47 19.14
N PRO A 98 22.86 -12.52 19.92
CA PRO A 98 22.99 -11.68 21.12
C PRO A 98 23.02 -10.17 20.87
N GLY A 99 23.33 -9.75 19.63
CA GLY A 99 23.30 -8.35 19.23
C GLY A 99 21.93 -7.86 18.75
N TRP A 100 20.90 -8.71 18.78
CA TRP A 100 19.55 -8.32 18.39
C TRP A 100 18.71 -7.95 19.60
N ARG A 101 17.87 -6.92 19.42
CA ARG A 101 16.78 -6.63 20.35
C ARG A 101 15.51 -7.34 19.85
N TYR A 102 14.86 -8.08 20.75
CA TYR A 102 13.67 -8.86 20.44
C TYR A 102 12.46 -8.24 21.11
N ASP A 103 11.39 -7.98 20.37
CA ASP A 103 10.21 -7.28 20.89
C ASP A 103 9.04 -8.22 21.21
N CYS A 104 8.38 -7.96 22.34
CA CYS A 104 7.22 -8.70 22.81
C CYS A 104 5.93 -8.29 22.08
N PRO A 105 4.88 -9.15 22.06
CA PRO A 105 3.56 -8.76 21.57
C PRO A 105 3.01 -7.50 22.25
N ARG A 106 2.05 -6.85 21.58
CA ARG A 106 1.39 -5.65 22.11
C ARG A 106 0.83 -5.89 23.51
N GLY A 107 1.08 -4.94 24.42
CA GLY A 107 0.72 -5.04 25.84
C GLY A 107 1.80 -5.68 26.72
N TYR A 108 2.93 -6.08 26.12
CA TYR A 108 4.02 -6.76 26.83
C TYR A 108 5.39 -6.13 26.53
N ARG A 109 6.34 -6.30 27.46
CA ARG A 109 7.73 -5.85 27.34
C ARG A 109 8.73 -6.96 27.61
N TRP A 110 9.87 -6.91 26.93
CA TRP A 110 10.97 -7.84 27.13
C TRP A 110 11.65 -7.53 28.46
N ILE A 111 11.70 -8.49 29.38
CA ILE A 111 12.21 -8.26 30.73
C ILE A 111 13.71 -8.51 30.83
N SER A 112 14.36 -7.80 31.75
CA SER A 112 15.76 -7.99 32.13
C SER A 112 15.97 -9.21 33.03
N THR A 113 17.23 -9.62 33.15
CA THR A 113 17.65 -10.69 34.05
C THR A 113 17.29 -10.33 35.50
N SER A 114 17.54 -9.09 35.93
CA SER A 114 17.21 -8.63 37.28
C SER A 114 15.72 -8.67 37.58
N GLU A 115 14.87 -8.32 36.60
CA GLU A 115 13.42 -8.41 36.76
C GLU A 115 12.95 -9.86 36.78
N ALA A 116 13.52 -10.70 35.91
CA ALA A 116 13.26 -12.13 35.93
C ALA A 116 13.66 -12.76 37.27
N GLU A 117 14.77 -12.35 37.89
CA GLU A 117 15.16 -12.80 39.24
C GLU A 117 14.19 -12.32 40.33
N ALA A 118 13.64 -11.11 40.19
CA ALA A 118 12.65 -10.57 41.12
C ALA A 118 11.30 -11.29 41.00
N ILE A 119 10.90 -11.67 39.78
CA ILE A 119 9.65 -12.37 39.52
C ILE A 119 9.79 -13.85 39.89
N PHE A 120 10.82 -14.53 39.38
CA PHE A 120 11.05 -15.95 39.60
C PHE A 120 11.92 -16.19 40.84
N THR A 121 11.28 -16.19 42.00
CA THR A 121 11.98 -16.28 43.30
C THR A 121 12.42 -17.70 43.69
N GLY A 122 12.00 -18.73 42.94
CA GLY A 122 12.48 -20.12 43.04
C GLY A 122 12.52 -20.72 44.44
N GLN A 123 11.43 -21.33 44.91
CA GLN A 123 11.54 -22.43 45.88
C GLN A 123 11.98 -23.71 45.15
N ASN A 124 13.26 -23.80 44.81
CA ASN A 124 13.99 -25.07 44.64
C ASN A 124 15.47 -24.77 44.34
N ARG A 125 16.32 -24.88 45.36
CA ARG A 125 17.78 -24.77 45.21
C ARG A 125 18.32 -26.02 44.53
N GLY A 126 19.00 -25.81 43.40
CA GLY A 126 19.82 -26.83 42.74
C GLY A 126 20.91 -26.23 41.88
N ALA A 127 21.90 -25.57 42.48
CA ALA A 127 23.30 -25.67 42.07
C ALA A 127 24.09 -26.06 43.32
N SER A 128 24.92 -27.09 43.21
CA SER A 128 25.63 -27.83 44.26
C SER A 128 26.14 -27.00 45.44
N THR A 129 25.65 -27.29 46.67
CA THR A 129 26.42 -27.59 47.89
C THR A 129 25.50 -27.57 49.12
N GLY A 130 25.38 -28.70 49.81
CA GLY A 130 25.26 -28.79 51.27
C GLY A 130 24.05 -28.16 51.99
N HIS A 131 23.21 -29.06 52.51
CA HIS A 131 22.38 -28.94 53.72
C HIS A 131 20.94 -28.37 53.68
N GLN A 132 20.08 -29.30 54.12
CA GLN A 132 18.74 -29.24 54.73
C GLN A 132 17.51 -29.20 53.82
N THR A 133 16.83 -30.34 53.86
CA THR A 133 15.62 -30.80 53.18
C THR A 133 14.37 -30.25 53.86
N PHE A 134 13.53 -29.55 53.09
CA PHE A 134 12.09 -29.55 53.28
C PHE A 134 11.47 -30.16 52.02
N GLU A 135 10.70 -31.23 52.20
CA GLU A 135 10.01 -31.98 51.15
C GLU A 135 8.85 -31.13 50.63
N TYR A 136 9.00 -30.55 49.44
CA TYR A 136 7.92 -29.90 48.70
C TYR A 136 7.70 -30.70 47.40
N ASP A 137 6.45 -31.11 47.18
CA ASP A 137 6.06 -32.03 46.11
C ASP A 137 6.09 -31.33 44.74
N ALA A 138 7.19 -31.48 44.02
CA ALA A 138 7.44 -30.92 42.69
C ALA A 138 6.65 -31.63 41.55
N SER A 139 5.65 -32.46 41.87
CA SER A 139 4.95 -33.30 40.88
C SER A 139 3.76 -32.63 40.17
N PHE A 140 3.43 -31.36 40.49
CA PHE A 140 2.26 -30.67 39.92
C PHE A 140 2.53 -29.31 39.26
N GLU A 141 3.76 -28.80 39.28
CA GLU A 141 4.03 -27.50 38.65
C GLU A 141 4.26 -27.65 37.14
N GLU A 142 3.62 -26.78 36.35
CA GLU A 142 3.81 -26.77 34.91
C GLU A 142 5.22 -26.35 34.52
N MET A 143 5.75 -27.01 33.48
CA MET A 143 7.01 -26.65 32.86
C MET A 143 6.80 -25.46 31.93
N THR A 144 7.83 -24.67 31.71
CA THR A 144 7.75 -23.48 30.84
C THR A 144 7.27 -23.80 29.43
N TYR A 145 7.76 -24.86 28.79
CA TYR A 145 7.25 -25.37 27.50
C TYR A 145 7.48 -26.89 27.29
N PHE A 146 8.25 -27.55 28.16
CA PHE A 146 8.64 -28.94 27.96
C PHE A 146 7.44 -29.89 28.04
N GLY A 147 7.14 -30.57 26.93
CA GLY A 147 6.02 -31.50 26.87
C GLY A 147 4.64 -30.83 26.85
N GLN A 148 4.58 -29.52 26.60
CA GLN A 148 3.35 -28.72 26.59
C GLN A 148 3.16 -28.05 25.24
N CYS A 149 1.96 -27.54 24.95
CA CYS A 149 1.69 -26.75 23.73
C CYS A 149 2.07 -27.50 22.43
N GLY A 150 1.91 -28.83 22.38
CA GLY A 150 2.33 -29.66 21.24
C GLY A 150 3.83 -29.97 21.17
N TRP A 151 4.65 -29.53 22.13
CA TRP A 151 6.08 -29.86 22.21
C TRP A 151 6.29 -31.29 22.70
N ARG A 152 7.21 -32.02 22.07
CA ARG A 152 7.68 -33.34 22.52
C ARG A 152 8.97 -33.17 23.30
N GLY A 153 8.84 -32.93 24.60
CA GLY A 153 9.98 -32.50 25.42
C GLY A 153 10.47 -31.14 24.97
N TYR A 154 11.73 -31.05 24.51
CA TYR A 154 12.32 -29.82 23.95
C TYR A 154 12.11 -29.66 22.43
N GLU A 155 11.44 -30.62 21.78
CA GLU A 155 11.31 -30.63 20.32
C GLU A 155 9.95 -30.09 19.88
N TRP A 156 9.99 -29.07 19.04
CA TRP A 156 8.82 -28.57 18.32
C TRP A 156 9.25 -28.05 16.93
N GLY A 157 8.44 -28.32 15.90
CA GLY A 157 8.76 -27.94 14.52
C GLY A 157 10.06 -28.55 13.98
N ARG A 158 10.42 -29.77 14.41
CA ARG A 158 11.70 -30.48 14.10
C ARG A 158 12.96 -29.74 14.57
N ARG A 159 12.83 -28.85 15.56
CA ARG A 159 13.91 -28.06 16.13
C ARG A 159 13.95 -28.28 17.64
N HIS A 160 15.15 -28.46 18.20
CA HIS A 160 15.35 -28.50 19.66
C HIS A 160 15.44 -27.08 20.21
N ARG A 161 14.55 -26.72 21.13
CA ARG A 161 14.39 -25.37 21.67
C ARG A 161 14.50 -25.42 23.19
N HIS A 162 15.47 -24.73 23.76
CA HIS A 162 15.80 -24.87 25.20
C HIS A 162 15.77 -23.55 25.95
N HIS A 163 16.22 -22.45 25.33
CA HIS A 163 16.55 -21.22 26.06
C HIS A 163 15.60 -20.08 25.69
N PHE A 164 14.81 -19.61 26.65
CA PHE A 164 14.12 -18.31 26.57
C PHE A 164 15.02 -17.22 27.16
N ARG A 165 15.28 -16.15 26.41
CA ARG A 165 16.27 -15.12 26.74
C ARG A 165 15.62 -13.83 27.27
N PHE A 166 16.41 -13.06 28.02
CA PHE A 166 16.13 -11.74 28.60
C PHE A 166 16.89 -10.66 27.83
N VAL A 167 16.49 -9.39 27.98
CA VAL A 167 17.05 -8.28 27.18
C VAL A 167 18.56 -8.13 27.33
N ASP A 168 19.08 -8.42 28.52
CA ASP A 168 20.48 -8.33 28.91
C ASP A 168 21.16 -9.71 28.96
N SER A 169 20.53 -10.78 28.45
CA SER A 169 21.11 -12.13 28.41
C SER A 169 22.47 -12.19 27.70
N HIS A 170 22.75 -11.25 26.79
CA HIS A 170 24.03 -11.17 26.07
C HIS A 170 25.17 -10.70 26.97
N VAL A 171 24.85 -10.03 28.08
CA VAL A 171 25.79 -9.60 29.11
C VAL A 171 25.80 -10.60 30.27
N THR A 172 24.63 -11.01 30.74
CA THR A 172 24.47 -11.79 31.97
C THR A 172 24.64 -13.29 31.75
N GLY A 173 24.36 -13.78 30.54
CA GLY A 173 24.25 -15.22 30.25
C GLY A 173 22.99 -15.89 30.78
N ALA A 174 22.10 -15.15 31.43
CA ALA A 174 20.90 -15.72 32.01
C ALA A 174 19.92 -16.18 30.92
N TYR A 175 19.11 -17.19 31.24
CA TYR A 175 17.99 -17.65 30.44
C TYR A 175 16.97 -18.39 31.30
N LYS A 176 15.75 -18.52 30.81
CA LYS A 176 14.75 -19.44 31.35
C LYS A 176 14.73 -20.72 30.52
N SER A 177 14.92 -21.87 31.17
CA SER A 177 14.88 -23.17 30.48
C SER A 177 13.45 -23.58 30.17
N ALA A 178 13.17 -24.00 28.94
CA ALA A 178 11.87 -24.54 28.54
C ALA A 178 11.45 -25.77 29.38
N GLY A 179 12.43 -26.52 29.91
CA GLY A 179 12.20 -27.70 30.75
C GLY A 179 12.38 -27.46 32.24
N SER A 180 12.34 -26.19 32.67
CA SER A 180 12.23 -25.84 34.08
C SER A 180 10.78 -25.52 34.47
N PRO A 181 10.40 -25.73 35.75
CA PRO A 181 9.12 -25.23 36.27
C PRO A 181 9.02 -23.70 36.14
N ASP A 182 7.80 -23.18 35.96
CA ASP A 182 7.55 -21.75 35.76
C ASP A 182 8.06 -20.87 36.91
N SER A 183 8.00 -21.31 38.17
CA SER A 183 8.49 -20.59 39.34
C SER A 183 10.02 -20.57 39.49
N ARG A 184 10.73 -21.46 38.78
CA ARG A 184 12.18 -21.62 38.95
C ARG A 184 12.89 -20.34 38.51
N ARG A 185 13.84 -19.88 39.33
CA ARG A 185 14.76 -18.79 38.97
C ARG A 185 15.44 -19.01 37.60
N PRO A 186 15.88 -17.93 36.91
CA PRO A 186 16.72 -18.04 35.71
C PRO A 186 17.94 -18.92 35.91
N ASP A 187 18.30 -19.70 34.89
CA ASP A 187 19.57 -20.42 34.81
C ASP A 187 20.61 -19.51 34.12
N ILE A 188 21.90 -19.79 34.32
CA ILE A 188 23.00 -19.00 33.74
C ILE A 188 23.85 -19.93 32.86
N ASP A 189 24.21 -19.46 31.66
CA ASP A 189 25.16 -20.15 30.81
C ASP A 189 26.54 -20.31 31.49
N PRO A 190 27.33 -21.34 31.15
CA PRO A 190 28.58 -21.62 31.85
C PRO A 190 29.53 -20.42 31.86
N TRP A 191 29.98 -20.04 33.06
CA TRP A 191 30.95 -18.97 33.24
C TRP A 191 32.38 -19.50 33.06
N THR A 192 33.18 -18.85 32.22
CA THR A 192 34.62 -19.12 32.12
C THR A 192 35.39 -17.94 32.71
N ARG A 193 36.67 -18.13 33.06
CA ARG A 193 37.51 -17.08 33.70
C ARG A 193 37.66 -15.78 32.86
N SER A 194 37.15 -15.74 31.64
CA SER A 194 37.24 -14.61 30.70
C SER A 194 35.87 -14.06 30.27
N GLY A 195 34.77 -14.51 30.88
CA GLY A 195 33.41 -14.07 30.54
C GLY A 195 32.42 -15.23 30.32
N VAL A 196 31.17 -14.85 29.97
CA VAL A 196 30.06 -15.77 29.72
C VAL A 196 30.20 -16.39 28.32
N VAL A 197 30.13 -17.72 28.21
CA VAL A 197 30.01 -18.40 26.91
C VAL A 197 28.53 -18.60 26.58
N LEU A 198 27.99 -17.74 25.72
CA LEU A 198 26.58 -17.76 25.35
C LEU A 198 26.24 -18.93 24.44
N LYS A 199 25.29 -19.77 24.86
CA LYS A 199 24.71 -20.81 23.99
C LYS A 199 23.74 -20.18 22.99
N LYS A 200 24.22 -19.96 21.77
CA LYS A 200 23.40 -19.38 20.69
C LYS A 200 22.41 -20.39 20.09
N LYS A 201 22.74 -21.69 20.05
CA LYS A 201 21.84 -22.72 19.50
C LYS A 201 20.74 -23.11 20.49
N HIS A 202 19.66 -23.66 19.95
CA HIS A 202 18.49 -24.09 20.72
C HIS A 202 17.74 -22.91 21.35
N PHE A 203 17.65 -21.81 20.61
CA PHE A 203 16.87 -20.65 21.00
C PHE A 203 15.38 -20.99 20.96
N ALA A 204 14.73 -20.88 22.12
CA ALA A 204 13.29 -21.09 22.22
C ALA A 204 12.54 -19.79 21.94
N GLY A 205 13.05 -18.65 22.42
CA GLY A 205 12.46 -17.33 22.22
C GLY A 205 12.76 -16.40 23.39
N ILE A 206 11.83 -15.54 23.79
CA ILE A 206 12.06 -14.55 24.86
C ILE A 206 11.01 -14.61 25.97
N VAL A 207 11.33 -13.98 27.11
CA VAL A 207 10.42 -13.84 28.25
C VAL A 207 9.87 -12.41 28.31
N CYS A 208 8.55 -12.28 28.34
CA CYS A 208 7.84 -11.02 28.33
C CYS A 208 7.03 -10.82 29.63
N SER A 209 6.78 -9.57 30.02
CA SER A 209 5.86 -9.21 31.10
C SER A 209 4.81 -8.23 30.59
N LEU A 210 3.58 -8.28 31.13
CA LEU A 210 2.55 -7.26 30.92
C LEU A 210 3.11 -5.87 31.26
N ILE A 211 2.77 -4.90 30.43
CA ILE A 211 3.02 -3.47 30.63
C ILE A 211 1.90 -2.95 31.55
N GLU A 212 2.25 -2.20 32.60
CA GLU A 212 1.27 -1.56 33.48
C GLU A 212 0.71 -0.28 32.80
N GLU A 213 -0.56 0.07 33.04
CA GLU A 213 -1.29 1.13 32.28
C GLU A 213 -0.57 2.49 32.22
N GLU A 214 0.28 2.81 33.20
CA GLU A 214 1.09 4.04 33.22
C GLU A 214 2.25 4.01 32.20
N GLU A 215 2.86 2.83 31.94
CA GLU A 215 3.98 2.62 31.01
C GLU A 215 3.54 2.60 29.52
N GLU A 216 2.26 2.30 29.22
CA GLU A 216 1.77 2.27 27.83
C GLU A 216 1.70 3.67 27.20
N SER A 217 1.66 4.73 28.02
CA SER A 217 1.67 6.12 27.57
C SER A 217 3.06 6.60 27.10
N ASP A 218 4.15 6.03 27.65
CA ASP A 218 5.52 6.43 27.34
C ASP A 218 6.05 5.79 26.04
N ARG A 219 5.49 4.64 25.61
CA ARG A 219 5.80 4.01 24.31
C ARG A 219 4.99 4.58 23.14
N ALA A 220 4.22 5.66 23.37
CA ALA A 220 3.33 6.24 22.35
C ALA A 220 4.06 6.97 21.21
N ASN A 221 5.39 7.11 21.26
CA ASN A 221 6.22 7.75 20.24
C ASN A 221 7.57 7.03 20.07
N VAL A 222 7.57 5.80 19.57
CA VAL A 222 8.77 5.27 18.90
C VAL A 222 8.92 6.10 17.62
N GLY A 223 9.76 7.14 17.65
CA GLY A 223 9.95 8.01 16.48
C GLY A 223 10.53 7.23 15.28
N SER A 224 10.65 7.88 14.13
CA SER A 224 11.03 7.21 12.89
C SER A 224 12.44 6.62 12.96
N GLU A 225 12.60 5.39 12.45
CA GLU A 225 13.86 4.65 12.39
C GLU A 225 14.16 4.25 10.95
N LEU A 226 15.36 3.74 10.68
CA LEU A 226 15.73 3.32 9.33
C LEU A 226 15.27 1.88 9.10
N TRP A 227 14.41 1.67 8.12
CA TRP A 227 13.88 0.37 7.73
C TRP A 227 14.37 -0.03 6.34
N VAL A 228 14.43 -1.35 6.11
CA VAL A 228 14.73 -1.96 4.81
C VAL A 228 13.66 -2.99 4.48
N SER A 229 13.26 -3.07 3.21
CA SER A 229 12.32 -4.07 2.68
C SER A 229 12.81 -4.68 1.37
N ASP A 230 12.64 -5.99 1.19
CA ASP A 230 12.73 -6.64 -0.13
C ASP A 230 11.38 -6.75 -0.85
N GLY A 231 10.33 -6.16 -0.29
CA GLY A 231 8.96 -6.23 -0.78
C GLY A 231 8.11 -7.32 -0.15
N THR A 232 8.64 -8.06 0.84
CA THR A 232 7.88 -9.03 1.63
C THR A 232 7.75 -8.59 3.09
N PRO A 233 6.72 -9.04 3.84
CA PRO A 233 6.62 -8.75 5.26
C PRO A 233 7.87 -9.20 6.03
N ARG A 234 8.38 -10.41 5.76
CA ARG A 234 9.55 -10.99 6.44
C ARG A 234 10.86 -10.25 6.13
N GLY A 235 10.99 -9.73 4.91
CA GLY A 235 12.16 -8.96 4.51
C GLY A 235 12.07 -7.49 4.87
N THR A 236 10.98 -7.07 5.53
CA THR A 236 10.79 -5.71 6.05
C THR A 236 11.22 -5.67 7.51
N VAL A 237 12.42 -5.14 7.76
CA VAL A 237 13.07 -5.15 9.08
C VAL A 237 13.77 -3.83 9.34
N ARG A 238 14.10 -3.55 10.60
CA ARG A 238 14.94 -2.40 10.95
C ARG A 238 16.34 -2.57 10.36
N ALA A 239 16.80 -1.60 9.58
CA ALA A 239 18.08 -1.63 8.88
C ALA A 239 19.26 -1.29 9.79
N ALA A 240 19.07 -0.35 10.70
CA ALA A 240 20.01 0.03 11.75
C ALA A 240 19.25 0.65 12.92
N GLU A 241 19.75 0.43 14.14
CA GLU A 241 19.31 1.16 15.33
C GLU A 241 20.29 2.31 15.55
N ILE A 242 19.78 3.55 15.56
CA ILE A 242 20.59 4.75 15.81
C ILE A 242 20.31 5.25 17.23
N HIS A 243 19.06 5.58 17.50
CA HIS A 243 18.53 6.02 18.78
C HIS A 243 17.00 5.97 18.70
N GLU A 244 16.33 5.66 19.81
CA GLU A 244 14.85 5.64 19.84
C GLU A 244 14.27 6.99 19.39
N GLY A 245 13.64 6.99 18.21
CA GLY A 245 13.15 8.21 17.60
C GLY A 245 14.19 9.04 16.87
N ALA A 246 15.15 8.37 16.20
CA ALA A 246 16.17 8.98 15.36
C ALA A 246 15.63 9.85 14.21
N ASP A 247 14.34 9.77 13.89
CA ASP A 247 13.64 10.72 13.03
C ASP A 247 14.27 10.83 11.63
N ILE A 248 14.40 9.69 10.97
CA ILE A 248 15.09 9.53 9.68
C ILE A 248 14.43 10.37 8.58
N ARG A 249 15.22 11.21 7.89
CA ARG A 249 14.72 12.02 6.76
C ARG A 249 15.69 12.14 5.59
N TYR A 250 15.14 12.46 4.42
CA TYR A 250 15.88 12.85 3.22
C TYR A 250 16.91 11.80 2.77
N LEU A 251 16.51 10.54 2.66
CA LEU A 251 17.38 9.48 2.17
C LEU A 251 17.89 9.76 0.75
N ALA A 252 19.19 9.64 0.54
CA ALA A 252 19.82 9.69 -0.77
C ALA A 252 20.95 8.67 -0.87
N VAL A 253 21.09 8.06 -2.05
CA VAL A 253 22.21 7.18 -2.35
C VAL A 253 23.32 8.00 -2.98
N PHE A 254 24.54 7.84 -2.48
CA PHE A 254 25.74 8.39 -3.07
C PHE A 254 26.86 7.35 -3.02
N GLU A 255 27.44 7.07 -4.19
CA GLU A 255 28.39 5.98 -4.39
C GLU A 255 27.83 4.64 -3.88
N ASP A 256 28.47 4.04 -2.87
CA ASP A 256 28.15 2.74 -2.30
C ASP A 256 27.50 2.85 -0.91
N ALA A 257 26.94 4.02 -0.57
CA ALA A 257 26.35 4.26 0.74
C ALA A 257 25.03 5.04 0.66
N LEU A 258 24.26 4.89 1.73
CA LEU A 258 23.03 5.62 1.96
C LEU A 258 23.30 6.78 2.93
N PHE A 259 22.77 7.96 2.64
CA PHE A 259 22.91 9.15 3.47
C PHE A 259 21.54 9.70 3.84
N PHE A 260 21.40 10.22 5.06
CA PHE A 260 20.14 10.74 5.58
C PHE A 260 20.39 11.66 6.78
N ALA A 261 19.35 12.40 7.17
CA ALA A 261 19.29 13.09 8.46
C ALA A 261 18.80 12.14 9.54
N ALA A 262 19.43 12.12 10.70
CA ALA A 262 18.97 11.40 11.88
C ALA A 262 19.42 12.08 13.16
N ASP A 263 18.74 11.82 14.26
CA ASP A 263 19.07 12.22 15.62
C ASP A 263 19.64 11.03 16.39
N ASP A 264 20.77 11.20 17.06
CA ASP A 264 21.38 10.16 17.91
C ASP A 264 21.08 10.33 19.40
N GLY A 265 20.26 11.34 19.76
CA GLY A 265 19.93 11.68 21.14
C GLY A 265 20.98 12.55 21.84
N GLU A 266 22.17 12.74 21.26
CA GLU A 266 23.27 13.50 21.85
C GLU A 266 23.56 14.81 21.11
N HIS A 267 23.55 14.77 19.77
CA HIS A 267 23.94 15.87 18.88
C HIS A 267 22.73 16.52 18.20
N GLY A 268 21.53 15.97 18.41
CA GLY A 268 20.34 16.35 17.65
C GLY A 268 20.41 15.84 16.21
N SER A 269 19.52 16.34 15.36
CA SER A 269 19.48 15.91 13.96
C SER A 269 20.72 16.35 13.15
N GLU A 270 21.53 15.38 12.74
CA GLU A 270 22.80 15.53 12.02
C GLU A 270 22.84 14.63 10.75
N PRO A 271 23.82 14.80 9.84
CA PRO A 271 23.95 13.95 8.65
C PRO A 271 24.58 12.61 9.01
N PHE A 272 24.01 11.52 8.54
CA PHE A 272 24.48 10.15 8.77
C PHE A 272 24.80 9.44 7.46
N ARG A 273 25.74 8.50 7.53
CA ARG A 273 26.09 7.53 6.49
C ARG A 273 25.76 6.12 6.97
N PHE A 274 25.12 5.34 6.12
CA PHE A 274 24.80 3.94 6.35
C PHE A 274 25.36 3.06 5.23
N VAL A 275 25.90 1.91 5.62
CA VAL A 275 26.32 0.85 4.70
C VAL A 275 25.72 -0.46 5.19
N ALA A 276 25.01 -1.14 4.29
CA ALA A 276 24.53 -2.49 4.54
C ALA A 276 25.71 -3.47 4.59
N ASP A 277 25.75 -4.32 5.62
CA ASP A 277 26.81 -5.31 5.86
C ASP A 277 26.30 -6.76 5.87
N ASP A 278 24.98 -6.97 5.80
CA ASP A 278 24.37 -8.29 5.78
C ASP A 278 23.42 -8.53 4.59
N ALA A 279 23.07 -9.81 4.40
CA ALA A 279 22.22 -10.24 3.30
C ALA A 279 20.77 -9.74 3.39
N ARG A 280 20.30 -9.31 4.58
CA ARG A 280 18.95 -8.75 4.80
C ARG A 280 18.92 -7.24 4.53
N GLY A 281 20.07 -6.62 4.28
CA GLY A 281 20.19 -5.18 4.01
C GLY A 281 20.32 -4.35 5.29
N ARG A 282 20.60 -4.98 6.43
CA ARG A 282 20.95 -4.28 7.66
C ARG A 282 22.42 -3.90 7.63
N GLY A 283 22.81 -2.99 8.52
CA GLY A 283 24.18 -2.53 8.57
C GLY A 283 24.44 -1.48 9.62
N VAL A 284 25.51 -0.72 9.39
CA VAL A 284 26.04 0.24 10.36
C VAL A 284 25.77 1.66 9.90
N SER A 285 25.09 2.42 10.76
CA SER A 285 24.93 3.87 10.64
C SER A 285 26.03 4.59 11.43
N ARG A 286 26.59 5.65 10.87
CA ARG A 286 27.58 6.52 11.53
C ARG A 286 27.30 7.97 11.18
N MET A 287 27.41 8.87 12.18
CA MET A 287 27.34 10.31 11.93
C MET A 287 28.48 10.71 10.98
N LEU A 288 28.13 11.43 9.92
CA LEU A 288 29.07 11.91 8.90
C LEU A 288 29.90 13.07 9.45
N ILE A 289 29.24 14.01 10.12
CA ILE A 289 29.82 15.18 10.80
C ILE A 289 28.79 15.72 11.81
N ASP A 290 29.24 16.23 12.95
CA ASP A 290 28.44 17.14 13.80
C ASP A 290 28.54 18.55 13.19
N ALA A 291 27.66 18.87 12.24
CA ALA A 291 27.74 20.13 11.50
C ALA A 291 27.36 21.32 12.39
N ARG A 292 26.55 21.11 13.42
CA ARG A 292 26.26 22.12 14.44
C ARG A 292 26.65 21.63 15.83
N ARG A 293 27.92 21.86 16.16
CA ARG A 293 28.53 21.43 17.42
C ARG A 293 27.61 21.47 18.63
N GLY A 294 27.42 20.30 19.23
CA GLY A 294 26.66 20.09 20.46
C GLY A 294 25.18 19.73 20.21
N PRO A 295 24.34 19.78 21.25
CA PRO A 295 23.06 19.03 21.27
C PRO A 295 21.92 19.65 20.45
N LYS A 296 22.18 20.66 19.61
CA LYS A 296 21.12 21.44 18.95
C LYS A 296 20.80 20.98 17.53
N GLY A 297 21.63 20.12 16.93
CA GLY A 297 21.49 19.59 15.58
C GLY A 297 21.59 20.62 14.45
N SER A 298 22.13 20.19 13.33
CA SER A 298 22.24 20.94 12.08
C SER A 298 20.98 20.85 11.21
N LYS A 299 20.06 19.93 11.52
CA LYS A 299 18.79 19.68 10.82
C LYS A 299 18.97 19.54 9.30
N PRO A 300 19.78 18.57 8.83
CA PRO A 300 20.12 18.49 7.42
C PRO A 300 18.92 18.10 6.56
N LYS A 301 18.88 18.61 5.32
CA LYS A 301 17.76 18.43 4.38
C LYS A 301 18.25 18.28 2.94
N TYR A 302 17.38 17.69 2.11
CA TYR A 302 17.53 17.67 0.65
C TYR A 302 18.82 17.01 0.15
N PHE A 303 19.23 15.87 0.73
CA PHE A 303 20.39 15.14 0.22
C PHE A 303 20.19 14.77 -1.24
N ILE A 304 21.22 15.00 -2.07
CA ILE A 304 21.23 14.63 -3.48
C ILE A 304 22.66 14.37 -3.96
N SER A 305 22.84 13.33 -4.78
CA SER A 305 24.08 13.13 -5.52
C SER A 305 24.07 14.00 -6.79
N CYS A 306 25.12 14.80 -6.98
CA CYS A 306 25.28 15.62 -8.17
C CYS A 306 26.75 15.90 -8.50
N GLY A 307 27.17 15.63 -9.73
CA GLY A 307 28.50 15.98 -10.22
C GLY A 307 29.66 15.27 -9.50
N GLY A 308 29.40 14.10 -8.91
CA GLY A 308 30.37 13.33 -8.11
C GLY A 308 30.57 13.89 -6.70
N ALA A 309 29.53 14.46 -6.09
CA ALA A 309 29.50 14.87 -4.70
C ALA A 309 28.09 14.69 -4.13
N LEU A 310 28.01 14.59 -2.81
CA LEU A 310 26.79 14.65 -2.03
C LEU A 310 26.53 16.11 -1.63
N TRP A 311 25.33 16.61 -1.88
CA TRP A 311 24.90 17.96 -1.52
C TRP A 311 23.72 17.90 -0.59
N PHE A 312 23.65 18.83 0.37
CA PHE A 312 22.55 18.95 1.31
C PHE A 312 22.50 20.36 1.91
N ALA A 313 21.38 20.74 2.49
CA ALA A 313 21.26 21.95 3.29
C ALA A 313 21.44 21.61 4.77
N ALA A 314 22.19 22.40 5.53
CA ALA A 314 22.35 22.21 6.97
C ALA A 314 22.68 23.52 7.67
N HIS A 315 22.36 23.60 8.96
CA HIS A 315 22.64 24.75 9.81
C HIS A 315 23.91 24.53 10.62
N ASP A 316 24.83 25.49 10.65
CA ASP A 316 26.12 25.33 11.33
C ASP A 316 26.20 25.98 12.72
N GLY A 317 25.24 26.87 13.01
CA GLY A 317 25.12 27.61 14.28
C GLY A 317 25.42 29.10 14.13
N ALA A 318 26.18 29.48 13.09
CA ALA A 318 26.71 30.83 12.89
C ALA A 318 26.15 31.52 11.65
N HIS A 319 25.86 30.78 10.58
CA HIS A 319 25.46 31.28 9.27
C HIS A 319 24.02 30.89 8.90
N GLY A 320 23.25 30.31 9.83
CA GLY A 320 21.92 29.80 9.49
C GLY A 320 21.98 28.51 8.68
N SER A 321 20.90 28.16 7.98
CA SER A 321 20.86 27.01 7.07
C SER A 321 21.47 27.38 5.72
N GLU A 322 22.56 26.71 5.36
CA GLU A 322 23.35 26.95 4.15
C GLU A 322 23.54 25.68 3.33
N LEU A 323 24.14 25.81 2.14
CA LEU A 323 24.41 24.67 1.25
C LEU A 323 25.73 24.04 1.66
N TRP A 324 25.73 22.71 1.79
CA TRP A 324 26.89 21.89 2.11
C TRP A 324 27.20 20.92 0.98
N VAL A 325 28.48 20.59 0.88
CA VAL A 325 29.01 19.58 -0.04
C VAL A 325 29.79 18.55 0.77
N SER A 326 29.74 17.29 0.36
CA SER A 326 30.47 16.17 0.93
C SER A 326 30.99 15.23 -0.15
N ASP A 327 32.13 14.61 0.12
CA ASP A 327 32.68 13.48 -0.64
C ASP A 327 32.22 12.12 -0.10
N GLY A 328 31.32 12.10 0.88
CA GLY A 328 30.75 10.88 1.47
C GLY A 328 31.68 10.14 2.44
N ALA A 329 32.91 10.60 2.63
CA ALA A 329 33.85 10.00 3.57
C ALA A 329 33.51 10.38 5.01
N LEU A 330 33.57 9.39 5.91
CA LEU A 330 33.49 9.64 7.35
C LEU A 330 34.73 10.42 7.80
N GLY A 331 34.58 11.28 8.82
CA GLY A 331 35.72 11.78 9.57
C GLY A 331 36.53 10.63 10.17
N PHE A 332 37.86 10.79 10.29
CA PHE A 332 38.74 9.75 10.82
C PHE A 332 38.29 9.31 12.23
N PHE A 333 37.96 8.01 12.37
CA PHE A 333 37.87 7.30 13.65
C PHE A 333 39.10 6.39 13.73
N ASP A 334 40.11 6.75 14.52
CA ASP A 334 41.18 5.81 14.85
C ASP A 334 40.64 4.81 15.90
N ARG A 335 40.57 3.52 15.56
CA ARG A 335 40.12 2.45 16.47
C ARG A 335 40.87 1.15 16.16
N GLU A 336 42.02 0.95 16.80
CA GLU A 336 42.65 -0.38 16.87
C GLU A 336 43.20 -0.80 18.26
N SER A 337 43.01 -0.04 19.33
CA SER A 337 43.41 -0.51 20.68
C SER A 337 42.28 -0.31 21.69
N GLY A 338 41.70 -1.42 22.15
CA GLY A 338 40.87 -1.40 23.34
C GLY A 338 41.70 -0.98 24.53
N ASP A 339 41.32 0.14 25.16
CA ASP A 339 41.51 0.47 26.56
C ASP A 339 40.62 1.68 26.89
N ASP A 340 40.07 1.63 28.09
CA ASP A 340 39.23 2.55 28.87
C ASP A 340 38.83 3.94 28.35
N ALA A 341 37.56 4.26 28.65
CA ALA A 341 36.86 5.50 28.39
C ALA A 341 37.61 6.78 28.81
N HIS A 342 37.72 7.71 27.86
CA HIS A 342 37.74 9.15 28.13
C HIS A 342 36.71 9.88 27.25
N PRO A 343 35.89 10.78 27.83
CA PRO A 343 34.93 11.58 27.07
C PRO A 343 35.68 12.69 26.34
N GLY A 344 35.57 12.74 25.01
CA GLY A 344 36.09 13.87 24.24
C GLY A 344 36.83 13.58 22.94
N SER A 345 36.79 12.37 22.39
CA SER A 345 37.39 12.07 21.07
C SER A 345 36.34 11.53 20.09
N PHE A 346 35.52 12.44 19.58
CA PHE A 346 34.67 12.26 18.41
C PHE A 346 35.30 13.05 17.23
N PRO A 347 35.09 12.66 15.97
CA PRO A 347 35.90 13.09 14.83
C PRO A 347 35.98 14.61 14.72
N GLU A 348 37.18 15.17 14.92
CA GLU A 348 37.43 16.61 15.07
C GLU A 348 37.21 17.42 13.78
N ILE A 349 37.10 16.76 12.62
CA ILE A 349 36.84 17.35 11.30
C ILE A 349 36.05 16.26 10.54
N GLY A 350 34.95 16.61 9.85
CA GLY A 350 34.34 15.68 8.88
C GLY A 350 35.39 15.18 7.88
N GLY A 351 35.10 14.16 7.06
CA GLY A 351 36.03 13.79 5.97
C GLY A 351 36.49 15.06 5.25
N GLU A 352 37.76 15.19 4.87
CA GLU A 352 38.37 16.45 4.38
C GLU A 352 37.53 17.16 3.26
N GLY A 353 36.59 16.45 2.63
CA GLY A 353 35.62 16.97 1.66
C GLY A 353 34.25 17.46 2.17
N THR A 354 33.88 17.37 3.45
CA THR A 354 32.55 17.83 3.96
C THR A 354 32.60 19.24 4.55
N HIS A 355 31.97 20.22 3.89
CA HIS A 355 31.99 21.62 4.31
C HIS A 355 30.84 22.46 3.72
N MET A 356 30.53 23.58 4.38
CA MET A 356 29.66 24.61 3.84
C MET A 356 30.27 25.23 2.58
N VAL A 357 29.46 25.38 1.53
CA VAL A 357 29.90 25.82 0.21
C VAL A 357 30.13 27.34 0.17
N ALA A 358 29.14 28.10 0.63
CA ALA A 358 29.16 29.55 0.73
C ALA A 358 28.04 30.01 1.66
N ASP A 359 28.27 31.10 2.40
CA ASP A 359 27.23 31.86 3.10
C ASP A 359 26.62 32.86 2.11
N ILE A 360 25.49 32.48 1.48
CA ILE A 360 24.83 33.31 0.46
C ILE A 360 24.11 34.51 1.09
N ALA A 361 23.62 34.37 2.33
CA ALA A 361 22.95 35.42 3.08
C ALA A 361 23.73 35.76 4.35
N PRO A 362 24.68 36.71 4.27
CA PRO A 362 25.67 36.94 5.32
C PRO A 362 25.09 37.01 6.74
N GLY A 363 25.65 36.19 7.64
CA GLY A 363 25.32 36.16 9.07
C GLY A 363 24.31 35.08 9.46
N ALA A 364 23.82 35.12 10.70
CA ALA A 364 23.06 34.01 11.32
C ALA A 364 21.66 33.74 10.72
N SER A 365 21.29 34.43 9.66
CA SER A 365 19.96 34.43 9.06
C SER A 365 19.75 33.30 8.05
N GLY A 366 20.81 32.78 7.43
CA GLY A 366 20.78 31.69 6.47
C GLY A 366 20.10 32.00 5.13
N SER A 367 20.50 31.27 4.09
CA SER A 367 19.96 31.32 2.74
C SER A 367 18.85 30.30 2.48
N ALA A 368 18.65 29.38 3.43
CA ALA A 368 17.66 28.30 3.41
C ALA A 368 17.60 27.53 2.07
N PRO A 369 18.69 26.89 1.62
CA PRO A 369 18.69 26.14 0.37
C PRO A 369 17.60 25.07 0.36
N GLY A 370 16.89 24.94 -0.76
CA GLY A 370 15.86 23.93 -0.91
C GLY A 370 15.51 23.65 -2.37
N SER A 371 14.70 22.62 -2.60
CA SER A 371 14.29 22.18 -3.94
C SER A 371 15.50 21.90 -4.84
N LEU A 372 16.41 21.01 -4.42
CA LEU A 372 17.63 20.72 -5.17
C LEU A 372 17.35 19.84 -6.40
N ALA A 373 18.02 20.12 -7.51
CA ALA A 373 18.04 19.25 -8.69
C ALA A 373 19.40 19.28 -9.39
N CYS A 374 19.76 18.17 -10.03
CA CYS A 374 21.05 18.03 -10.69
C CYS A 374 20.93 18.08 -12.22
N LEU A 375 21.70 18.96 -12.86
CA LEU A 375 22.05 18.89 -14.28
C LEU A 375 23.36 18.10 -14.41
N ASP A 376 23.30 16.79 -14.18
CA ASP A 376 24.51 15.99 -13.89
C ASP A 376 25.52 15.97 -15.04
N LYS A 377 25.06 15.94 -16.30
CA LYS A 377 25.93 16.06 -17.49
C LYS A 377 26.76 17.33 -17.50
N GLU A 378 26.21 18.41 -16.97
CA GLU A 378 26.87 19.72 -16.87
C GLU A 378 27.55 19.92 -15.50
N ARG A 379 27.37 18.96 -14.56
CA ARG A 379 27.85 19.01 -13.17
C ARG A 379 27.39 20.26 -12.41
N ILE A 380 26.16 20.69 -12.70
CA ILE A 380 25.53 21.86 -12.08
C ILE A 380 24.44 21.40 -11.12
N LEU A 381 24.59 21.73 -9.84
CA LEU A 381 23.49 21.67 -8.89
C LEU A 381 22.67 22.95 -9.01
N LEU A 382 21.35 22.82 -9.12
CA LEU A 382 20.39 23.92 -9.06
C LEU A 382 19.58 23.84 -7.77
N TYR A 383 19.31 24.99 -7.15
CA TYR A 383 18.58 25.08 -5.89
C TYR A 383 17.98 26.47 -5.70
N ALA A 384 16.97 26.57 -4.84
CA ALA A 384 16.40 27.84 -4.41
C ALA A 384 17.12 28.34 -3.15
N ALA A 385 17.52 29.61 -3.11
CA ALA A 385 18.15 30.24 -1.95
C ALA A 385 17.86 31.75 -1.92
N ASP A 386 17.88 32.32 -0.72
CA ASP A 386 17.63 33.75 -0.47
C ASP A 386 18.96 34.44 -0.10
N ASP A 387 19.34 35.50 -0.82
CA ASP A 387 20.51 36.34 -0.52
C ASP A 387 20.17 37.56 0.35
N ARG A 388 18.90 37.71 0.76
CA ARG A 388 18.31 38.85 1.48
C ARG A 388 18.35 40.18 0.73
N VAL A 389 18.90 40.22 -0.47
CA VAL A 389 19.01 41.42 -1.32
C VAL A 389 17.98 41.37 -2.44
N SER A 390 17.88 40.22 -3.08
CA SER A 390 17.07 39.89 -4.24
C SER A 390 15.98 38.87 -3.93
N GLY A 391 15.82 38.52 -2.64
CA GLY A 391 14.88 37.50 -2.19
C GLY A 391 15.27 36.08 -2.59
N ARG A 392 14.31 35.15 -2.43
CA ARG A 392 14.50 33.73 -2.76
C ARG A 392 14.43 33.50 -4.27
N GLU A 393 15.58 33.21 -4.86
CA GLU A 393 15.78 33.07 -6.30
C GLU A 393 16.38 31.70 -6.68
N LEU A 394 16.60 31.47 -7.98
CA LEU A 394 17.24 30.27 -8.50
C LEU A 394 18.77 30.43 -8.53
N TRP A 395 19.47 29.52 -7.83
CA TRP A 395 20.91 29.48 -7.69
C TRP A 395 21.51 28.23 -8.32
N ARG A 396 22.82 28.30 -8.61
CA ARG A 396 23.63 27.18 -9.06
C ARG A 396 24.90 27.03 -8.24
N ALA A 397 25.33 25.78 -8.08
CA ALA A 397 26.65 25.42 -7.56
C ALA A 397 27.31 24.43 -8.53
N THR A 398 28.61 24.60 -8.77
CA THR A 398 29.41 23.70 -9.61
C THR A 398 30.67 23.28 -8.89
N ARG A 399 30.97 21.98 -8.92
CA ARG A 399 32.20 21.44 -8.32
C ARG A 399 33.17 21.06 -9.44
N HIS A 400 34.35 21.68 -9.44
CA HIS A 400 35.44 21.31 -10.35
C HIS A 400 36.21 20.10 -9.79
N THR A 401 36.77 19.27 -10.67
CA THR A 401 37.46 18.01 -10.32
C THR A 401 38.71 18.18 -9.44
N ASN A 402 39.24 19.39 -9.29
CA ASN A 402 40.56 19.64 -8.67
C ASN A 402 40.45 20.26 -7.27
N ARG A 403 39.63 19.68 -6.37
CA ARG A 403 39.47 20.10 -4.95
C ARG A 403 39.25 21.61 -4.75
N SER A 404 38.81 22.32 -5.79
CA SER A 404 38.56 23.76 -5.72
C SER A 404 37.20 23.97 -5.06
N ALA A 405 37.08 25.01 -4.23
CA ALA A 405 35.81 25.40 -3.62
C ALA A 405 34.73 25.50 -4.71
N PRO A 406 33.50 24.99 -4.46
CA PRO A 406 32.48 25.05 -5.48
C PRO A 406 32.15 26.49 -5.89
N VAL A 407 31.92 26.70 -7.18
CA VAL A 407 31.53 28.03 -7.69
C VAL A 407 30.03 28.17 -7.54
N VAL A 408 29.62 29.14 -6.73
CA VAL A 408 28.21 29.49 -6.47
C VAL A 408 27.83 30.75 -7.23
N GLY A 409 26.60 30.80 -7.74
CA GLY A 409 26.03 32.05 -8.25
C GLY A 409 24.55 31.93 -8.56
N ARG A 410 23.86 33.07 -8.58
CA ARG A 410 22.47 33.15 -9.03
C ARG A 410 22.41 32.85 -10.54
N VAL A 411 21.47 32.01 -10.96
CA VAL A 411 21.26 31.68 -12.38
C VAL A 411 20.63 32.87 -13.09
N ARG A 412 19.56 33.41 -12.50
CA ARG A 412 18.82 34.57 -12.98
C ARG A 412 18.04 35.15 -11.81
N ASP A 413 17.94 36.49 -11.78
CA ASP A 413 16.95 37.19 -10.96
C ASP A 413 15.61 37.11 -11.70
N ILE A 414 14.76 36.16 -11.32
CA ILE A 414 13.48 35.91 -12.00
C ILE A 414 12.49 36.98 -11.58
N HIS A 415 12.33 37.19 -10.26
CA HIS A 415 11.53 38.28 -9.73
C HIS A 415 12.41 39.49 -9.41
N ARG A 416 12.52 40.43 -10.36
CA ARG A 416 13.41 41.59 -10.24
C ARG A 416 13.24 42.37 -8.93
N GLY A 417 14.35 42.82 -8.36
CA GLY A 417 14.35 43.68 -7.18
C GLY A 417 14.31 42.87 -5.88
N LYS A 418 13.56 43.32 -4.87
CA LYS A 418 13.49 42.66 -3.54
C LYS A 418 12.41 41.58 -3.43
N GLY A 419 11.69 41.29 -4.51
CA GLY A 419 10.68 40.22 -4.49
C GLY A 419 11.33 38.85 -4.48
N SER A 420 10.55 37.77 -4.52
CA SER A 420 11.09 36.42 -4.48
C SER A 420 10.36 35.56 -5.47
N SER A 421 11.10 34.90 -6.37
CA SER A 421 10.52 33.97 -7.32
C SER A 421 10.12 32.62 -6.72
N ASN A 422 10.58 32.33 -5.50
CA ASN A 422 10.29 31.11 -4.75
C ASN A 422 10.37 29.80 -5.58
N PRO A 423 11.51 29.51 -6.26
CA PRO A 423 11.60 28.33 -7.10
C PRO A 423 11.34 27.04 -6.32
N SER A 424 10.47 26.18 -6.84
CA SER A 424 10.08 24.92 -6.20
C SER A 424 9.85 23.80 -7.21
N TYR A 425 9.79 22.56 -6.72
CA TYR A 425 9.58 21.36 -7.54
C TYR A 425 10.60 21.16 -8.68
N LEU A 426 11.85 21.59 -8.47
CA LEU A 426 12.92 21.45 -9.45
C LEU A 426 13.08 19.99 -9.89
N THR A 427 12.90 19.75 -11.18
CA THR A 427 12.89 18.41 -11.77
C THR A 427 13.69 18.40 -13.06
N TYR A 428 14.72 17.56 -13.10
CA TYR A 428 15.49 17.30 -14.33
C TYR A 428 14.65 16.52 -15.34
N PHE A 429 14.57 17.02 -16.57
CA PHE A 429 13.92 16.36 -17.69
C PHE A 429 14.55 16.80 -19.01
N GLU A 430 14.95 15.85 -19.85
CA GLU A 430 15.55 16.05 -21.19
C GLU A 430 16.61 17.18 -21.27
N GLY A 431 17.57 17.19 -20.33
CA GLY A 431 18.69 18.15 -20.36
C GLY A 431 18.37 19.53 -19.80
N ARG A 432 17.17 19.73 -19.25
CA ARG A 432 16.75 20.97 -18.59
C ARG A 432 16.21 20.66 -17.20
N VAL A 433 16.16 21.67 -16.34
CA VAL A 433 15.39 21.60 -15.09
C VAL A 433 14.14 22.44 -15.25
N TYR A 434 12.98 21.82 -14.97
CA TYR A 434 11.68 22.45 -14.91
C TYR A 434 11.30 22.71 -13.46
N PHE A 435 10.62 23.82 -13.21
CA PHE A 435 10.29 24.26 -11.85
C PHE A 435 9.13 25.26 -11.86
N SER A 436 8.55 25.46 -10.69
CA SER A 436 7.52 26.47 -10.43
C SER A 436 8.17 27.74 -9.88
N ALA A 437 7.83 28.92 -10.43
CA ALA A 437 8.37 30.20 -9.97
C ALA A 437 7.49 31.39 -10.38
N ASP A 438 7.62 32.49 -9.63
CA ASP A 438 6.92 33.77 -9.84
C ASP A 438 7.90 34.86 -10.33
N ASP A 439 7.61 35.55 -11.42
CA ASP A 439 8.42 36.69 -11.89
C ASP A 439 7.88 38.06 -11.48
N GLY A 440 6.75 38.09 -10.76
CA GLY A 440 6.03 39.30 -10.35
C GLY A 440 5.13 39.88 -11.44
N GLU A 441 5.14 39.32 -12.65
CA GLU A 441 4.33 39.74 -13.80
C GLU A 441 3.26 38.70 -14.16
N HIS A 442 3.57 37.41 -14.02
CA HIS A 442 2.73 36.28 -14.44
C HIS A 442 2.26 35.40 -13.28
N GLY A 443 2.56 35.77 -12.03
CA GLY A 443 2.33 34.88 -10.89
C GLY A 443 3.19 33.61 -10.94
N THR A 444 2.87 32.64 -10.08
CA THR A 444 3.61 31.36 -9.98
C THR A 444 3.23 30.40 -11.11
N GLU A 445 4.15 30.25 -12.07
CA GLU A 445 3.95 29.53 -13.34
C GLU A 445 5.07 28.52 -13.62
N LEU A 446 4.99 27.82 -14.77
CA LEU A 446 5.96 26.80 -15.15
C LEU A 446 7.18 27.43 -15.86
N TRP A 447 8.37 27.20 -15.31
CA TRP A 447 9.66 27.68 -15.82
C TRP A 447 10.60 26.53 -16.19
N SER A 448 11.59 26.82 -17.03
CA SER A 448 12.68 25.90 -17.34
C SER A 448 14.03 26.61 -17.42
N THR A 449 15.12 25.89 -17.14
CA THR A 449 16.50 26.36 -17.28
C THR A 449 17.44 25.27 -17.78
N ASP A 450 18.53 25.67 -18.42
CA ASP A 450 19.71 24.83 -18.72
C ASP A 450 20.88 25.13 -17.76
N GLY A 451 20.64 25.90 -16.69
CA GLY A 451 21.67 26.37 -15.75
C GLY A 451 22.32 27.70 -16.14
N THR A 452 21.91 28.30 -17.26
CA THR A 452 22.37 29.63 -17.72
C THR A 452 21.25 30.67 -17.67
N THR A 453 21.62 31.94 -17.48
CA THR A 453 20.65 33.05 -17.49
C THR A 453 19.86 33.13 -18.80
N ARG A 454 20.52 32.88 -19.94
CA ARG A 454 19.90 32.91 -21.29
C ARG A 454 18.93 31.74 -21.51
N GLY A 455 19.24 30.58 -20.93
CA GLY A 455 18.39 29.40 -21.03
C GLY A 455 17.24 29.38 -20.01
N THR A 456 17.23 30.25 -19.00
CA THR A 456 16.13 30.37 -18.04
C THR A 456 14.96 31.17 -18.62
N ARG A 457 13.80 30.54 -18.77
CA ARG A 457 12.60 31.15 -19.37
C ARG A 457 11.29 30.54 -18.85
N LEU A 458 10.23 31.35 -18.88
CA LEU A 458 8.85 30.89 -18.72
C LEU A 458 8.52 29.92 -19.85
N VAL A 459 8.01 28.73 -19.50
CA VAL A 459 7.62 27.68 -20.45
C VAL A 459 6.23 27.98 -20.99
N ARG A 460 5.31 28.24 -20.07
CA ARG A 460 3.92 28.59 -20.37
C ARG A 460 3.38 29.38 -19.19
N ASP A 461 2.80 30.54 -19.52
CA ASP A 461 1.82 31.19 -18.66
C ASP A 461 0.51 30.38 -18.78
N ILE A 462 0.28 29.47 -17.83
CA ILE A 462 -0.87 28.57 -17.82
C ILE A 462 -2.13 29.34 -17.45
N TRP A 463 -2.00 30.29 -16.53
CA TRP A 463 -3.06 31.20 -16.14
C TRP A 463 -2.72 32.64 -16.50
N PRO A 464 -3.19 33.13 -17.67
CA PRO A 464 -2.77 34.42 -18.19
C PRO A 464 -2.91 35.59 -17.21
N GLY A 465 -1.81 36.32 -17.01
CA GLY A 465 -1.76 37.54 -16.19
C GLY A 465 -1.15 37.30 -14.81
N ILE A 466 -1.43 38.17 -13.85
CA ILE A 466 -0.71 38.19 -12.55
C ILE A 466 -1.08 37.05 -11.58
N ALA A 467 -1.97 36.14 -11.97
CA ALA A 467 -2.52 35.12 -11.09
C ALA A 467 -1.82 33.78 -11.30
N SER A 468 -1.66 33.01 -10.23
CA SER A 468 -0.79 31.84 -10.21
C SER A 468 -1.51 30.54 -10.55
N SER A 469 -0.90 29.72 -11.41
CA SER A 469 -1.34 28.34 -11.66
C SER A 469 -0.74 27.29 -10.72
N HIS A 470 0.27 27.64 -9.92
CA HIS A 470 0.94 26.75 -8.94
C HIS A 470 1.33 25.36 -9.49
N PRO A 471 2.17 25.27 -10.55
CA PRO A 471 2.65 23.98 -11.05
C PRO A 471 3.36 23.17 -9.95
N SER A 472 2.98 21.89 -9.81
CA SER A 472 3.44 20.97 -8.78
C SER A 472 3.50 19.54 -9.32
N PHE A 473 4.13 18.63 -8.57
CA PHE A 473 4.32 17.22 -8.97
C PHE A 473 4.94 17.00 -10.35
N LEU A 474 5.96 17.80 -10.69
CA LEU A 474 6.70 17.64 -11.94
C LEU A 474 7.32 16.23 -11.98
N THR A 475 6.78 15.40 -12.87
CA THR A 475 7.06 13.96 -12.93
C THR A 475 7.57 13.61 -14.31
N PRO A 476 8.86 13.30 -14.46
CA PRO A 476 9.39 12.80 -15.72
C PRO A 476 8.85 11.37 -15.96
N PRO A 477 8.74 10.93 -17.21
CA PRO A 477 8.31 9.58 -17.54
C PRO A 477 9.30 8.53 -16.99
N ALA A 478 8.77 7.38 -16.59
CA ALA A 478 9.50 6.35 -15.88
C ALA A 478 10.18 5.39 -16.85
N GLY A 479 11.34 4.90 -16.41
CA GLY A 479 12.10 3.89 -17.12
C GLY A 479 12.81 4.42 -18.36
N ASN A 480 13.42 3.51 -19.10
CA ASN A 480 14.09 3.80 -20.38
C ASN A 480 13.10 3.91 -21.54
N ASP A 481 11.82 4.15 -21.28
CA ASP A 481 10.82 4.33 -22.33
C ASP A 481 11.06 5.68 -23.02
N LYS A 482 11.90 5.63 -24.05
CA LYS A 482 12.24 6.78 -24.90
C LYS A 482 11.06 7.27 -25.75
N SER A 483 9.90 6.58 -25.73
CA SER A 483 8.72 6.96 -26.49
C SER A 483 7.88 8.03 -25.80
N ASN A 484 7.83 8.02 -24.46
CA ASN A 484 7.16 9.07 -23.69
C ASN A 484 8.16 10.20 -23.41
N LYS A 485 8.02 11.32 -24.14
CA LYS A 485 8.87 12.51 -24.02
C LYS A 485 8.17 13.67 -23.30
N LYS A 486 7.21 13.35 -22.43
CA LYS A 486 6.41 14.37 -21.75
C LYS A 486 6.66 14.37 -20.25
N LEU A 487 6.98 15.56 -19.73
CA LEU A 487 6.93 15.86 -18.31
C LEU A 487 5.49 16.13 -17.91
N HIS A 488 4.98 15.39 -16.93
CA HIS A 488 3.62 15.55 -16.42
C HIS A 488 3.63 16.36 -15.12
N PHE A 489 2.61 17.19 -14.90
CA PHE A 489 2.52 18.01 -13.70
C PHE A 489 1.07 18.43 -13.42
N ILE A 490 0.81 18.89 -12.20
CA ILE A 490 -0.48 19.40 -11.77
C ILE A 490 -0.42 20.92 -11.69
N ALA A 491 -1.42 21.60 -12.25
CA ALA A 491 -1.62 23.03 -12.13
C ALA A 491 -3.09 23.34 -11.82
N ARG A 492 -3.34 24.53 -11.27
CA ARG A 492 -4.64 25.02 -10.80
C ARG A 492 -4.95 26.35 -11.47
N ASN A 493 -6.20 26.79 -11.31
CA ASN A 493 -6.63 28.14 -11.62
C ASN A 493 -7.06 28.80 -10.31
N SER A 494 -6.19 29.39 -9.49
CA SER A 494 -6.64 29.93 -8.18
C SER A 494 -6.29 31.40 -7.96
N ASP A 495 -7.33 32.22 -7.77
CA ASP A 495 -7.26 33.58 -7.23
C ASP A 495 -6.78 33.56 -5.78
N HIS A 496 -5.58 34.08 -5.53
CA HIS A 496 -5.17 34.50 -4.19
C HIS A 496 -4.73 35.96 -4.24
N ARG A 497 -5.70 36.89 -4.28
CA ARG A 497 -5.75 38.18 -3.53
C ARG A 497 -6.59 39.22 -4.27
N SER A 498 -7.76 39.56 -3.72
CA SER A 498 -8.21 40.96 -3.47
C SER A 498 -9.73 41.15 -3.41
N VAL A 499 -10.49 40.36 -2.65
CA VAL A 499 -11.84 40.79 -2.24
C VAL A 499 -12.09 40.39 -0.78
N LYS A 500 -12.20 41.39 0.11
CA LYS A 500 -12.83 41.24 1.43
C LYS A 500 -14.35 41.15 1.23
N ILE A 501 -14.85 40.05 0.66
CA ILE A 501 -16.28 39.73 0.61
C ILE A 501 -16.39 38.21 0.76
N SER A 502 -17.15 37.80 1.78
CA SER A 502 -17.74 36.49 2.11
C SER A 502 -16.97 35.18 1.80
N PRO A 503 -16.86 34.22 2.75
CA PRO A 503 -16.09 32.98 2.61
C PRO A 503 -16.77 31.90 1.75
N SER A 504 -17.51 32.28 0.71
CA SER A 504 -18.33 31.40 -0.12
C SER A 504 -17.95 31.56 -1.59
N LEU A 505 -16.89 30.88 -2.05
CA LEU A 505 -16.65 30.56 -3.46
C LEU A 505 -15.64 29.40 -3.58
N VAL A 506 -15.96 28.48 -4.48
CA VAL A 506 -15.47 27.10 -4.65
C VAL A 506 -13.95 27.02 -4.90
N PRO A 507 -13.20 26.04 -4.33
CA PRO A 507 -11.83 25.77 -4.76
C PRO A 507 -11.82 25.28 -6.22
N HIS A 508 -11.07 25.96 -7.09
CA HIS A 508 -10.98 25.60 -8.50
C HIS A 508 -10.27 24.23 -8.68
N PRO A 509 -10.66 23.44 -9.69
CA PRO A 509 -10.19 22.06 -9.90
C PRO A 509 -8.70 22.00 -10.27
N ALA A 510 -7.98 21.02 -9.71
CA ALA A 510 -6.64 20.68 -10.17
C ALA A 510 -6.68 20.01 -11.56
N GLN A 511 -5.74 20.35 -12.43
CA GLN A 511 -5.66 19.85 -13.81
C GLN A 511 -4.33 19.15 -14.05
N LEU A 512 -4.37 18.05 -14.81
CA LEU A 512 -3.18 17.36 -15.28
C LEU A 512 -2.70 17.94 -16.61
N TRP A 513 -1.44 18.36 -16.63
CA TRP A 513 -0.76 18.96 -17.76
C TRP A 513 0.45 18.14 -18.18
N ALA A 514 0.83 18.28 -19.45
CA ALA A 514 2.01 17.67 -20.01
C ALA A 514 2.81 18.68 -20.84
N THR A 515 4.14 18.61 -20.77
CA THR A 515 5.04 19.43 -21.58
C THR A 515 6.21 18.64 -22.17
N GLU A 516 6.59 18.99 -23.39
CA GLU A 516 7.83 18.54 -24.05
C GLU A 516 8.88 19.69 -24.09
N GLY A 517 8.63 20.80 -23.38
CA GLY A 517 9.46 22.00 -23.38
C GLY A 517 9.22 22.96 -24.55
N THR A 518 8.66 22.50 -25.66
CA THR A 518 8.19 23.32 -26.80
C THR A 518 6.69 23.49 -26.82
N THR A 519 5.95 22.47 -26.37
CA THR A 519 4.49 22.44 -26.34
C THR A 519 4.03 22.03 -24.95
N THR A 520 3.07 22.76 -24.41
CA THR A 520 2.46 22.51 -23.10
C THR A 520 0.95 22.52 -23.27
N ALA A 521 0.29 21.43 -22.87
CA ALA A 521 -1.15 21.26 -23.02
C ALA A 521 -1.74 20.44 -21.88
N ARG A 522 -3.05 20.57 -21.67
CA ARG A 522 -3.80 19.70 -20.78
C ARG A 522 -3.78 18.27 -21.34
N VAL A 523 -3.70 17.29 -20.44
CA VAL A 523 -3.80 15.87 -20.83
C VAL A 523 -5.25 15.51 -21.20
N TYR A 524 -6.22 16.15 -20.54
CA TYR A 524 -7.64 15.95 -20.78
C TYR A 524 -8.34 17.29 -21.07
N ASP A 525 -9.02 17.39 -22.21
CA ASP A 525 -9.66 18.63 -22.65
C ASP A 525 -11.04 18.91 -22.03
N GLN A 526 -11.68 17.91 -21.39
CA GLN A 526 -13.07 17.98 -20.90
C GLN A 526 -13.26 17.94 -19.37
N SER A 527 -12.20 18.00 -18.56
CA SER A 527 -12.33 17.85 -17.11
C SER A 527 -12.40 19.20 -16.38
N GLU A 528 -13.61 19.75 -16.20
CA GLU A 528 -13.82 20.85 -15.25
C GLU A 528 -13.85 20.38 -13.78
N SER A 529 -13.68 19.08 -13.46
CA SER A 529 -13.87 18.62 -12.08
C SER A 529 -13.30 17.23 -11.69
N MET A 530 -12.13 16.78 -12.18
CA MET A 530 -11.79 15.34 -12.03
C MET A 530 -10.58 14.96 -11.15
N PHE A 531 -9.88 15.88 -10.48
CA PHE A 531 -8.78 15.48 -9.59
C PHE A 531 -8.88 16.15 -8.21
N ASP A 532 -9.34 15.39 -7.21
CA ASP A 532 -9.21 15.74 -5.80
C ASP A 532 -7.85 15.26 -5.29
N VAL A 533 -6.88 16.16 -5.25
CA VAL A 533 -5.51 15.88 -4.77
C VAL A 533 -5.37 16.46 -3.37
N ASP A 534 -5.00 15.62 -2.40
CA ASP A 534 -4.91 15.99 -0.98
C ASP A 534 -3.96 17.19 -0.78
N ARG A 535 -4.53 18.29 -0.25
CA ARG A 535 -3.81 19.54 0.02
C ARG A 535 -2.62 19.35 0.98
N LYS A 536 -2.68 18.44 1.96
CA LYS A 536 -1.53 18.14 2.82
C LYS A 536 -0.44 17.37 2.10
N ALA A 537 -0.80 16.53 1.12
CA ALA A 537 0.17 15.87 0.25
C ALA A 537 0.85 16.88 -0.69
N LEU A 538 0.14 17.91 -1.14
CA LEU A 538 0.68 19.03 -1.93
C LEU A 538 1.66 19.92 -1.15
N ASP A 539 1.38 20.17 0.14
CA ASP A 539 2.14 21.10 1.01
C ASP A 539 3.33 20.41 1.74
N ALA A 540 3.57 19.11 1.50
CA ALA A 540 4.67 18.37 2.14
C ALA A 540 6.05 18.86 1.66
N ALA A 541 7.02 18.96 2.57
CA ALA A 541 8.30 19.64 2.36
C ALA A 541 9.31 18.98 1.37
N CYS A 542 8.87 18.02 0.56
CA CYS A 542 9.61 17.42 -0.55
C CYS A 542 8.78 17.55 -1.82
N PRO A 543 9.37 17.69 -3.02
CA PRO A 543 8.57 17.71 -4.24
C PRO A 543 7.96 16.32 -4.44
N PRO A 544 6.68 16.10 -4.11
CA PRO A 544 6.08 14.82 -4.33
C PRO A 544 5.96 14.67 -5.85
N ARG A 545 6.38 13.54 -6.40
CA ARG A 545 6.13 13.21 -7.80
C ARG A 545 4.88 12.35 -7.86
N LEU A 546 4.21 12.35 -9.00
CA LEU A 546 3.26 11.31 -9.30
C LEU A 546 4.01 9.97 -9.27
N GLY A 547 3.42 8.97 -8.63
CA GLY A 547 3.92 7.61 -8.74
C GLY A 547 3.85 7.18 -10.20
N GLN A 548 4.78 6.35 -10.66
CA GLN A 548 4.72 5.86 -12.03
C GLN A 548 5.10 4.40 -12.10
N LEU A 549 4.29 3.66 -12.85
CA LEU A 549 4.49 2.23 -13.07
C LEU A 549 3.93 1.86 -14.44
N GLU A 550 4.77 1.18 -15.24
CA GLU A 550 4.42 0.70 -16.60
C GLU A 550 3.77 1.77 -17.50
N GLY A 551 4.25 3.01 -17.42
CA GLY A 551 3.73 4.12 -18.23
C GLY A 551 2.46 4.78 -17.68
N ALA A 552 1.83 4.23 -16.65
CA ALA A 552 0.71 4.83 -15.95
C ALA A 552 1.17 5.73 -14.79
N LEU A 553 0.47 6.84 -14.57
CA LEU A 553 0.68 7.77 -13.48
C LEU A 553 -0.29 7.48 -12.32
N PHE A 554 0.25 7.42 -11.11
CA PHE A 554 -0.44 7.14 -9.86
C PHE A 554 -0.43 8.38 -8.98
N PHE A 555 -1.57 8.70 -8.39
CA PHE A 555 -1.75 9.87 -7.56
C PHE A 555 -1.80 9.48 -6.08
N PRO A 556 -1.14 10.23 -5.18
CA PRO A 556 -1.42 10.12 -3.76
C PRO A 556 -2.82 10.69 -3.49
N ALA A 557 -3.80 9.82 -3.31
CA ALA A 557 -5.15 10.20 -2.88
C ALA A 557 -5.46 9.49 -1.56
N ARG A 558 -5.79 10.26 -0.51
CA ARG A 558 -6.42 9.69 0.68
C ARG A 558 -7.85 9.32 0.32
N ARG A 559 -8.25 8.06 0.50
CA ARG A 559 -9.68 7.70 0.55
C ARG A 559 -10.33 8.48 1.70
N GLY A 560 -11.26 9.39 1.38
CA GLY A 560 -12.23 9.91 2.36
C GLY A 560 -11.77 11.06 3.28
N GLY A 561 -10.87 11.93 2.83
CA GLY A 561 -10.43 13.10 3.62
C GLY A 561 -11.39 14.29 3.64
N SER A 562 -12.65 14.13 4.06
CA SER A 562 -13.57 15.27 4.26
C SER A 562 -13.28 16.02 5.57
N ARG A 563 -12.07 16.59 5.74
CA ARG A 563 -11.85 17.77 6.62
C ARG A 563 -10.42 18.31 6.58
N LEU A 564 -10.24 19.51 6.02
CA LEU A 564 -9.31 20.52 6.54
C LEU A 564 -9.91 21.93 6.37
N ILE A 565 -10.58 22.40 7.42
CA ILE A 565 -10.73 23.84 7.68
C ILE A 565 -9.52 24.27 8.51
N GLY A 566 -8.88 25.34 8.04
CA GLY A 566 -7.68 26.04 8.50
C GLY A 566 -7.20 25.87 9.93
N GLY A 567 -5.87 25.75 10.07
CA GLY A 567 -5.20 26.01 11.34
C GLY A 567 -5.16 27.51 11.65
N VAL A 568 -5.58 27.87 12.86
CA VAL A 568 -5.03 29.02 13.59
C VAL A 568 -4.85 28.60 15.05
N SER A 569 -3.60 28.71 15.51
CA SER A 569 -3.09 29.00 16.85
C SER A 569 -3.88 28.64 18.11
N ARG A 570 -3.15 28.08 19.10
CA ARG A 570 -3.49 27.98 20.52
C ARG A 570 -4.37 29.13 21.04
N GLY A 571 -5.55 28.80 21.53
CA GLY A 571 -6.39 29.65 22.37
C GLY A 571 -7.53 28.83 22.95
N ARG A 572 -7.59 28.71 24.28
CA ARG A 572 -8.70 28.12 25.03
C ARG A 572 -10.03 28.73 24.57
N ALA A 573 -10.96 27.90 24.10
CA ALA A 573 -12.39 28.07 24.31
C ALA A 573 -13.08 26.72 24.02
N GLU A 574 -13.61 26.10 25.07
CA GLU A 574 -14.67 25.11 24.96
C GLU A 574 -15.82 25.70 24.14
N TYR A 575 -16.17 25.04 23.03
CA TYR A 575 -17.53 25.10 22.53
C TYR A 575 -17.93 23.72 22.05
N GLU A 576 -18.69 23.06 22.91
CA GLU A 576 -19.39 21.81 22.64
C GLU A 576 -20.24 21.94 21.37
N ARG A 577 -19.82 21.32 20.26
CA ARG A 577 -20.74 20.77 19.26
C ARG A 577 -20.21 19.44 18.77
N ARG A 578 -20.96 18.39 19.11
CA ARG A 578 -20.66 16.96 18.91
C ARG A 578 -20.20 16.69 17.47
N PRO A 579 -19.02 16.09 17.24
CA PRO A 579 -18.61 15.64 15.91
C PRO A 579 -19.46 14.42 15.49
N MET A 580 -20.19 14.52 14.37
CA MET A 580 -20.69 13.32 13.69
C MET A 580 -19.50 12.53 13.16
N ARG A 581 -19.39 11.29 13.63
CA ARG A 581 -18.42 10.28 13.20
C ARG A 581 -18.65 9.90 11.72
N THR A 582 -17.53 9.73 11.00
CA THR A 582 -17.30 8.89 9.81
C THR A 582 -18.52 8.27 9.12
N THR A 583 -18.81 8.64 7.87
CA THR A 583 -19.88 7.98 7.08
C THR A 583 -19.38 7.50 5.74
N THR A 584 -19.43 6.18 5.58
CA THR A 584 -19.12 5.32 4.42
C THR A 584 -20.20 5.41 3.34
N GLN A 585 -20.48 6.60 2.80
CA GLN A 585 -21.52 6.78 1.75
C GLN A 585 -20.90 7.11 0.38
N ALA A 586 -21.41 6.49 -0.69
CA ALA A 586 -20.92 6.68 -2.06
C ALA A 586 -21.31 8.04 -2.67
N PHE A 587 -22.47 8.59 -2.25
CA PHE A 587 -22.93 9.93 -2.60
C PHE A 587 -23.33 10.69 -1.34
N ALA A 588 -23.22 12.00 -1.41
CA ALA A 588 -23.79 12.92 -0.45
C ALA A 588 -24.61 13.96 -1.20
N VAL A 589 -25.81 14.22 -0.72
CA VAL A 589 -26.70 15.27 -1.24
C VAL A 589 -26.42 16.56 -0.46
N TYR A 590 -26.23 17.65 -1.18
CA TYR A 590 -26.14 18.98 -0.63
C TYR A 590 -27.08 19.87 -1.40
N ASP A 591 -27.72 20.76 -0.66
CA ASP A 591 -28.61 21.76 -1.21
C ASP A 591 -28.13 23.13 -0.74
N VAL A 592 -28.19 24.12 -1.63
CA VAL A 592 -27.68 25.47 -1.37
C VAL A 592 -28.82 26.41 -0.98
N ASP A 593 -30.04 26.04 -1.33
CA ASP A 593 -31.28 26.80 -1.30
C ASP A 593 -32.07 26.62 0.01
N ASP A 594 -31.68 25.64 0.85
CA ASP A 594 -32.46 25.18 2.01
C ASP A 594 -33.88 24.69 1.62
N ASP A 595 -34.03 24.09 0.43
CA ASP A 595 -35.30 23.54 -0.02
C ASP A 595 -35.72 22.36 0.86
N GLU A 596 -37.00 22.36 1.25
CA GLU A 596 -37.48 21.40 2.24
C GLU A 596 -37.51 19.94 1.71
N VAL A 597 -37.60 19.73 0.38
CA VAL A 597 -37.77 18.39 -0.20
C VAL A 597 -37.17 18.25 -1.61
N LEU A 598 -36.19 17.34 -1.77
CA LEU A 598 -35.54 17.05 -3.06
C LEU A 598 -35.95 15.69 -3.64
N THR A 599 -35.77 15.53 -4.95
CA THR A 599 -35.97 14.26 -5.67
C THR A 599 -34.62 13.68 -6.15
N LEU A 600 -34.23 12.53 -5.60
CA LEU A 600 -33.00 11.79 -5.95
C LEU A 600 -33.33 10.50 -6.70
N THR A 601 -32.74 10.31 -7.88
CA THR A 601 -32.78 9.06 -8.65
C THR A 601 -31.43 8.38 -8.68
N LEU A 602 -31.37 7.10 -8.33
CA LEU A 602 -30.18 6.25 -8.45
C LEU A 602 -30.41 5.16 -9.49
N PHE A 603 -29.38 4.81 -10.27
CA PHE A 603 -29.45 3.70 -11.22
C PHE A 603 -28.08 3.10 -11.57
N ILE A 604 -28.07 1.83 -11.99
CA ILE A 604 -26.88 1.09 -12.40
C ILE A 604 -26.73 1.10 -13.93
N ASP A 605 -25.50 1.31 -14.39
CA ASP A 605 -25.11 1.31 -15.80
C ASP A 605 -23.82 0.47 -16.01
N PRO A 606 -23.83 -0.57 -16.86
CA PRO A 606 -24.96 -1.04 -17.63
C PRO A 606 -25.99 -1.75 -16.75
N ALA A 607 -27.27 -1.70 -17.16
CA ALA A 607 -28.40 -2.22 -16.37
C ALA A 607 -28.32 -3.71 -15.98
N HIS A 608 -27.52 -4.52 -16.70
CA HIS A 608 -27.31 -5.93 -16.41
C HIS A 608 -26.19 -6.19 -15.39
N ALA A 609 -25.56 -5.14 -14.86
CA ALA A 609 -24.43 -5.30 -13.95
C ALA A 609 -24.82 -5.73 -12.53
N GLY A 610 -26.07 -5.48 -12.12
CA GLY A 610 -26.55 -5.81 -10.79
C GLY A 610 -27.72 -4.94 -10.37
N TRP A 611 -28.03 -4.98 -9.08
CA TRP A 611 -29.21 -4.35 -8.49
C TRP A 611 -28.87 -3.54 -7.24
N LEU A 612 -29.74 -2.58 -6.92
CA LEU A 612 -29.65 -1.72 -5.74
C LEU A 612 -30.76 -2.06 -4.74
N SER A 613 -30.39 -2.12 -3.46
CA SER A 613 -31.34 -2.29 -2.36
C SER A 613 -31.06 -1.26 -1.28
N VAL A 614 -32.09 -0.59 -0.76
CA VAL A 614 -31.99 0.39 0.32
C VAL A 614 -32.49 -0.26 1.62
N ARG A 615 -31.61 -0.45 2.60
CA ARG A 615 -31.99 -1.13 3.85
C ARG A 615 -32.91 -0.29 4.74
N ASN A 616 -32.76 1.03 4.71
CA ASN A 616 -33.60 1.94 5.48
C ASN A 616 -33.70 3.31 4.79
N LEU A 617 -34.91 3.85 4.70
CA LEU A 617 -35.19 5.12 4.03
C LEU A 617 -35.13 6.33 4.97
N TYR A 618 -35.07 6.13 6.30
CA TYR A 618 -34.92 7.21 7.29
C TYR A 618 -35.88 8.41 7.10
N GLY A 619 -37.12 8.13 6.68
CA GLY A 619 -38.14 9.15 6.44
C GLY A 619 -38.20 9.68 5.01
N ALA A 620 -37.24 9.35 4.15
CA ALA A 620 -37.38 9.53 2.70
C ALA A 620 -38.45 8.55 2.16
N ARG A 621 -39.07 8.91 1.03
CA ARG A 621 -40.12 8.12 0.39
C ARG A 621 -39.71 7.74 -1.02
N ILE A 622 -39.79 6.46 -1.36
CA ILE A 622 -39.62 6.01 -2.73
C ILE A 622 -40.83 6.45 -3.56
N VAL A 623 -40.56 7.10 -4.69
CA VAL A 623 -41.56 7.60 -5.64
C VAL A 623 -41.53 6.83 -6.96
N ALA A 624 -40.44 6.10 -7.26
CA ALA A 624 -40.36 5.13 -8.35
C ALA A 624 -39.38 4.00 -7.98
N GLY A 625 -39.70 2.74 -8.32
CA GLY A 625 -39.06 1.55 -7.75
C GLY A 625 -39.71 1.13 -6.42
N ASP A 626 -39.22 0.05 -5.82
CA ASP A 626 -39.64 -0.41 -4.49
C ASP A 626 -38.51 -0.40 -3.44
N GLY A 627 -37.29 -0.07 -3.86
CA GLY A 627 -36.09 0.02 -3.05
C GLY A 627 -35.41 -1.31 -2.79
N VAL A 628 -35.82 -2.39 -3.46
CA VAL A 628 -35.29 -3.74 -3.26
C VAL A 628 -34.96 -4.36 -4.63
N GLU A 629 -33.69 -4.68 -4.85
CA GLU A 629 -33.22 -5.23 -6.12
C GLU A 629 -33.61 -4.39 -7.36
N ASP A 630 -33.65 -3.07 -7.20
CA ASP A 630 -33.94 -2.13 -8.28
C ASP A 630 -32.69 -1.85 -9.12
N VAL A 631 -32.79 -1.94 -10.45
CA VAL A 631 -31.75 -1.38 -11.33
C VAL A 631 -31.77 0.15 -11.32
N ARG A 632 -32.93 0.73 -11.00
CA ARG A 632 -33.17 2.16 -10.86
C ARG A 632 -34.29 2.42 -9.87
N PHE A 633 -34.06 3.30 -8.89
CA PHE A 633 -35.11 3.80 -8.02
C PHE A 633 -34.99 5.32 -7.83
N THR A 634 -36.11 5.95 -7.48
CA THR A 634 -36.21 7.37 -7.17
C THR A 634 -36.80 7.56 -5.79
N ALA A 635 -36.12 8.31 -4.94
CA ALA A 635 -36.55 8.66 -3.60
C ALA A 635 -36.67 10.18 -3.43
N ARG A 636 -37.62 10.59 -2.59
CA ARG A 636 -37.91 11.98 -2.28
C ARG A 636 -37.83 12.21 -0.77
N GLY A 637 -37.21 13.29 -0.33
CA GLY A 637 -37.07 13.63 1.09
C GLY A 637 -36.20 14.86 1.32
N SER A 638 -36.06 15.27 2.58
CA SER A 638 -35.11 16.34 2.92
C SER A 638 -33.67 15.89 2.74
N VAL A 639 -32.74 16.84 2.64
CA VAL A 639 -31.29 16.58 2.53
C VAL A 639 -30.79 15.59 3.58
N VAL A 640 -31.27 15.73 4.82
CA VAL A 640 -30.89 14.84 5.93
C VAL A 640 -31.45 13.43 5.74
N GLN A 641 -32.71 13.30 5.32
CA GLN A 641 -33.35 12.00 5.08
C GLN A 641 -32.69 11.24 3.94
N LEU A 642 -32.43 11.92 2.81
CA LEU A 642 -31.78 11.33 1.64
C LEU A 642 -30.34 10.91 1.93
N ASN A 643 -29.55 11.74 2.63
CA ASN A 643 -28.19 11.37 3.03
C ASN A 643 -28.17 10.17 3.99
N ASN A 644 -29.13 10.07 4.91
CA ASN A 644 -29.22 8.90 5.78
C ASN A 644 -29.62 7.64 4.99
N ALA A 645 -30.55 7.75 4.04
CA ALA A 645 -30.92 6.63 3.17
C ALA A 645 -29.75 6.16 2.28
N LEU A 646 -28.94 7.10 1.78
CA LEU A 646 -27.75 6.82 0.95
C LEU A 646 -26.66 6.00 1.66
N ARG A 647 -26.63 6.02 3.00
CA ARG A 647 -25.70 5.18 3.79
C ARG A 647 -26.04 3.70 3.75
N ASP A 648 -27.30 3.39 3.49
CA ASP A 648 -27.88 2.06 3.55
C ASP A 648 -28.21 1.49 2.16
N VAL A 649 -27.73 2.14 1.10
CA VAL A 649 -27.80 1.63 -0.26
C VAL A 649 -26.74 0.55 -0.45
N VAL A 650 -27.19 -0.63 -0.85
CA VAL A 650 -26.36 -1.81 -1.13
C VAL A 650 -26.43 -2.09 -2.62
N PHE A 651 -25.27 -2.25 -3.24
CA PHE A 651 -25.16 -2.82 -4.59
C PHE A 651 -24.89 -4.31 -4.50
N GLN A 652 -25.63 -5.09 -5.29
CA GLN A 652 -25.42 -6.51 -5.46
C GLN A 652 -25.14 -6.78 -6.94
N ALA A 653 -23.94 -7.29 -7.24
CA ALA A 653 -23.58 -7.65 -8.61
C ALA A 653 -24.46 -8.80 -9.12
N ALA A 654 -24.73 -8.81 -10.42
CA ALA A 654 -25.35 -9.97 -11.05
C ALA A 654 -24.42 -11.19 -10.93
N PRO A 655 -24.96 -12.42 -10.77
CA PRO A 655 -24.17 -13.64 -10.58
C PRO A 655 -23.09 -13.93 -11.62
N ASP A 656 -23.15 -13.29 -12.79
CA ASP A 656 -22.24 -13.47 -13.93
C ASP A 656 -21.68 -12.12 -14.43
N PHE A 657 -21.68 -11.05 -13.61
CA PHE A 657 -21.15 -9.74 -14.03
C PHE A 657 -19.75 -9.51 -13.48
N ASN A 658 -18.77 -9.43 -14.38
CA ASN A 658 -17.40 -9.06 -14.08
C ASN A 658 -17.02 -7.77 -14.85
N GLY A 659 -16.32 -6.84 -14.19
CA GLY A 659 -15.89 -5.58 -14.82
C GLY A 659 -16.45 -4.31 -14.16
N LEU A 660 -16.62 -3.25 -14.95
CA LEU A 660 -16.98 -1.93 -14.45
C LEU A 660 -18.49 -1.71 -14.52
N ALA A 661 -19.12 -1.53 -13.36
CA ALA A 661 -20.45 -0.97 -13.23
C ALA A 661 -20.36 0.50 -12.77
N HIS A 662 -21.33 1.31 -13.15
CA HIS A 662 -21.44 2.70 -12.72
C HIS A 662 -22.76 2.88 -11.98
N LEU A 663 -22.68 3.28 -10.72
CA LEU A 663 -23.82 3.79 -9.99
C LEU A 663 -23.97 5.27 -10.29
N ARG A 664 -25.07 5.66 -10.92
CA ARG A 664 -25.35 7.04 -11.31
C ARG A 664 -26.43 7.63 -10.42
N ALA A 665 -26.23 8.87 -10.01
CA ALA A 665 -27.16 9.65 -9.20
C ALA A 665 -27.59 10.89 -9.96
N PHE A 666 -28.89 11.18 -9.92
CA PHE A 666 -29.50 12.36 -10.50
C PHE A 666 -30.37 13.04 -9.44
N LEU A 667 -30.09 14.29 -9.15
CA LEU A 667 -30.80 15.10 -8.15
C LEU A 667 -31.52 16.24 -8.86
N SER A 668 -32.76 16.49 -8.47
CA SER A 668 -33.59 17.57 -8.97
C SER A 668 -34.28 18.25 -7.79
N ASP A 669 -34.33 19.57 -7.82
CA ASP A 669 -35.26 20.34 -7.02
C ASP A 669 -36.66 20.30 -7.66
N ASP A 670 -37.70 20.31 -6.83
CA ASP A 670 -39.10 20.38 -7.22
C ASP A 670 -39.57 21.83 -7.00
N ALA A 671 -39.54 22.66 -8.04
CA ALA A 671 -40.04 24.04 -7.98
C ALA A 671 -41.43 24.11 -7.32
N MET A 672 -41.51 24.79 -6.18
CA MET A 672 -42.69 24.85 -5.33
C MET A 672 -43.88 25.52 -6.05
N ARG A 673 -45.02 24.82 -6.10
CA ARG A 673 -46.32 25.37 -6.55
C ARG A 673 -46.73 26.57 -5.68
N CYS A 674 -47.16 27.65 -6.32
CA CYS A 674 -47.79 28.81 -5.67
C CYS A 674 -48.96 28.39 -4.76
N GLY A 675 -48.80 28.60 -3.45
CA GLY A 675 -49.83 28.36 -2.43
C GLY A 675 -49.55 29.21 -1.20
N ARG A 676 -50.15 30.40 -1.15
CA ARG A 676 -49.95 31.44 -0.14
C ARG A 676 -50.75 31.14 1.14
N GLU A 677 -50.10 31.02 2.29
CA GLU A 677 -50.67 31.46 3.58
C GLU A 677 -49.89 32.71 4.03
N THR A 678 -50.33 33.89 3.59
CA THR A 678 -49.85 35.16 4.17
C THR A 678 -50.76 35.57 5.31
N SER A 679 -50.20 35.63 6.51
CA SER A 679 -50.80 36.28 7.69
C SER A 679 -50.59 37.80 7.65
N ASP A 680 -50.94 38.47 6.54
CA ASP A 680 -50.92 39.93 6.45
C ASP A 680 -52.27 40.47 5.99
N LYS A 681 -53.02 40.98 6.96
CA LYS A 681 -54.24 41.77 6.76
C LYS A 681 -53.87 43.22 6.43
N ASN A 682 -53.38 43.50 5.21
CA ASN A 682 -53.52 44.79 4.53
C ASN A 682 -52.76 44.87 3.20
N ALA A 683 -53.09 44.02 2.24
CA ALA A 683 -52.79 44.31 0.84
C ALA A 683 -53.98 43.87 0.00
N THR A 684 -54.74 44.85 -0.49
CA THR A 684 -55.71 44.68 -1.55
C THR A 684 -54.98 44.17 -2.80
N LEU A 685 -55.45 43.04 -3.31
CA LEU A 685 -55.10 42.47 -4.60
C LEU A 685 -55.60 43.40 -5.72
N ASP A 686 -54.77 43.62 -6.73
CA ASP A 686 -55.19 43.77 -8.13
C ASP A 686 -53.92 43.55 -8.98
N ASP A 687 -53.78 42.34 -9.52
CA ASP A 687 -53.34 42.04 -10.89
C ASP A 687 -53.03 40.53 -11.00
N ASP A 688 -53.99 39.80 -11.57
CA ASP A 688 -54.04 38.35 -11.79
C ASP A 688 -53.20 37.86 -13.00
N ASP A 689 -52.18 38.61 -13.45
CA ASP A 689 -51.53 38.35 -14.76
C ASP A 689 -50.08 37.83 -14.71
N ASP A 690 -49.48 37.61 -13.53
CA ASP A 690 -48.05 37.24 -13.43
C ASP A 690 -47.76 35.75 -13.14
N CYS A 691 -48.76 34.88 -12.98
CA CYS A 691 -48.52 33.44 -12.76
C CYS A 691 -48.33 32.61 -14.03
N GLU A 692 -48.84 33.03 -15.19
CA GLU A 692 -48.64 32.26 -16.44
C GLU A 692 -47.36 32.63 -17.20
N ARG A 693 -46.73 33.77 -16.88
CA ARG A 693 -45.51 34.22 -17.58
C ARG A 693 -44.20 33.71 -16.97
N LEU A 694 -44.22 33.21 -15.73
CA LEU A 694 -43.04 32.69 -15.03
C LEU A 694 -42.84 31.16 -15.18
N ALA A 695 -43.85 30.41 -15.63
CA ALA A 695 -43.74 28.96 -15.83
C ALA A 695 -42.92 28.53 -17.08
N SER A 696 -42.25 29.46 -17.77
CA SER A 696 -41.42 29.17 -18.95
C SER A 696 -39.92 29.43 -18.78
N HIS A 697 -39.47 29.83 -17.58
CA HIS A 697 -38.08 30.27 -17.37
C HIS A 697 -37.35 29.70 -16.13
N ASP A 698 -37.97 28.84 -15.33
CA ASP A 698 -37.24 28.18 -14.24
C ASP A 698 -36.58 26.89 -14.72
N ASN A 699 -35.27 27.00 -14.95
CA ASN A 699 -34.34 25.87 -15.01
C ASN A 699 -34.49 25.07 -13.73
N VAL A 700 -35.11 23.88 -13.81
CA VAL A 700 -34.98 22.87 -12.77
C VAL A 700 -33.49 22.56 -12.63
N SER A 701 -32.89 22.95 -11.50
CA SER A 701 -31.49 22.69 -11.16
C SER A 701 -31.29 21.19 -11.05
N ALA A 702 -30.73 20.57 -12.10
CA ALA A 702 -30.48 19.14 -12.15
C ALA A 702 -28.97 18.85 -12.04
N ALA A 703 -28.57 18.13 -11.00
CA ALA A 703 -27.19 17.70 -10.79
C ALA A 703 -27.07 16.19 -11.03
N ALA A 704 -26.07 15.77 -11.82
CA ALA A 704 -25.80 14.36 -12.09
C ALA A 704 -24.35 14.00 -11.71
N THR A 705 -24.17 12.84 -11.11
CA THR A 705 -22.84 12.30 -10.78
C THR A 705 -22.83 10.78 -10.91
N SER A 706 -21.64 10.18 -10.95
CA SER A 706 -21.47 8.73 -11.07
C SER A 706 -20.31 8.26 -10.22
N SER A 707 -20.48 7.09 -9.59
CA SER A 707 -19.43 6.36 -8.90
C SER A 707 -19.19 5.03 -9.60
N THR A 708 -17.94 4.63 -9.72
CA THR A 708 -17.56 3.39 -10.41
C THR A 708 -17.41 2.26 -9.40
N ILE A 709 -18.04 1.13 -9.72
CA ILE A 709 -17.99 -0.11 -8.96
C ILE A 709 -17.19 -1.11 -9.78
N PHE A 710 -16.06 -1.55 -9.24
CA PHE A 710 -15.27 -2.62 -9.85
C PHE A 710 -15.69 -3.96 -9.25
N VAL A 711 -16.30 -4.80 -10.08
CA VAL A 711 -16.61 -6.18 -9.71
C VAL A 711 -15.44 -7.05 -10.14
N ARG A 712 -14.73 -7.61 -9.15
CA ARG A 712 -13.52 -8.42 -9.39
C ARG A 712 -13.86 -9.64 -10.24
N GLN A 713 -13.01 -9.94 -11.21
CA GLN A 713 -13.07 -11.20 -11.96
C GLN A 713 -12.88 -12.38 -10.99
N VAL A 714 -13.95 -13.15 -10.78
CA VAL A 714 -13.93 -14.42 -10.05
C VAL A 714 -13.98 -15.55 -11.08
N ASN A 715 -13.27 -16.65 -10.84
CA ASN A 715 -13.35 -17.83 -11.70
C ASN A 715 -14.74 -18.45 -11.59
N ASP A 716 -15.55 -18.40 -12.65
CA ASP A 716 -16.89 -18.96 -12.67
C ASP A 716 -16.84 -20.43 -13.12
N PRO A 717 -17.52 -21.35 -12.42
CA PRO A 717 -17.39 -22.76 -12.74
C PRO A 717 -17.97 -23.05 -14.14
N PRO A 718 -17.31 -23.92 -14.93
CA PRO A 718 -17.90 -24.40 -16.16
C PRO A 718 -19.20 -25.16 -15.85
N SER A 719 -20.02 -25.37 -16.87
CA SER A 719 -21.25 -26.15 -16.80
C SER A 719 -21.27 -27.25 -17.86
N VAL A 720 -21.84 -28.39 -17.49
CA VAL A 720 -22.10 -29.51 -18.40
C VAL A 720 -23.56 -29.93 -18.28
N ALA A 721 -24.29 -29.85 -19.39
CA ALA A 721 -25.65 -30.33 -19.50
C ALA A 721 -25.67 -31.67 -20.23
N VAL A 722 -26.35 -32.66 -19.65
CA VAL A 722 -26.60 -33.97 -20.29
C VAL A 722 -28.09 -34.20 -20.48
N ALA A 723 -28.49 -34.83 -21.58
CA ALA A 723 -29.91 -35.07 -21.86
C ALA A 723 -30.50 -36.12 -20.89
N PRO A 724 -31.78 -35.98 -20.49
CA PRO A 724 -32.40 -36.82 -19.48
C PRO A 724 -32.76 -38.23 -19.99
N GLY A 725 -32.65 -39.22 -19.09
CA GLY A 725 -33.04 -40.62 -19.33
C GLY A 725 -31.87 -41.55 -19.66
N PRO A 726 -32.04 -42.88 -19.48
CA PRO A 726 -31.02 -43.82 -19.89
C PRO A 726 -31.03 -43.98 -21.41
N PHE A 727 -29.86 -43.84 -22.02
CA PHE A 727 -29.66 -44.12 -23.43
C PHE A 727 -29.66 -45.63 -23.61
N ARG A 728 -30.43 -46.16 -24.56
CA ARG A 728 -30.63 -47.61 -24.69
C ARG A 728 -29.82 -48.15 -25.85
N LEU A 729 -29.02 -49.18 -25.57
CA LEU A 729 -28.38 -50.02 -26.58
C LEU A 729 -29.25 -51.26 -26.78
N GLY A 730 -29.77 -51.45 -28.00
CA GLY A 730 -30.70 -52.53 -28.32
C GLY A 730 -30.12 -53.94 -28.20
N PRO A 731 -30.97 -54.99 -28.12
CA PRO A 731 -30.53 -56.39 -27.94
C PRO A 731 -29.63 -56.93 -29.04
N ASP A 732 -29.69 -56.35 -30.24
CA ASP A 732 -28.90 -56.73 -31.41
C ASP A 732 -27.86 -55.67 -31.81
N GLU A 733 -27.78 -54.56 -31.07
CA GLU A 733 -26.86 -53.46 -31.34
C GLU A 733 -25.56 -53.63 -30.54
N THR A 734 -24.42 -53.27 -31.13
CA THR A 734 -23.10 -53.31 -30.46
C THR A 734 -22.55 -51.92 -30.16
N THR A 735 -23.05 -50.89 -30.85
CA THR A 735 -22.63 -49.50 -30.68
C THR A 735 -23.82 -48.56 -30.57
N LEU A 736 -23.73 -47.59 -29.66
CA LEU A 736 -24.69 -46.51 -29.47
C LEU A 736 -24.02 -45.19 -29.84
N THR A 737 -24.62 -44.43 -30.77
CA THR A 737 -24.13 -43.08 -31.10
C THR A 737 -24.90 -42.05 -30.29
N ILE A 738 -24.19 -41.28 -29.50
CA ILE A 738 -24.75 -40.26 -28.62
C ILE A 738 -24.84 -38.97 -29.44
N ARG A 739 -26.02 -38.69 -30.03
CA ARG A 739 -26.24 -37.62 -31.03
C ARG A 739 -26.30 -36.21 -30.42
N ASP A 740 -26.26 -35.23 -31.35
CA ASP A 740 -25.99 -33.77 -31.27
C ASP A 740 -26.45 -32.91 -30.08
N VAL A 741 -27.27 -33.41 -29.16
CA VAL A 741 -27.81 -32.63 -28.02
C VAL A 741 -27.65 -33.33 -26.67
N ALA A 742 -26.97 -34.49 -26.64
CA ALA A 742 -26.86 -35.29 -25.43
C ALA A 742 -25.86 -34.74 -24.41
N ILE A 743 -24.83 -33.99 -24.84
CA ILE A 743 -23.84 -33.34 -23.97
C ILE A 743 -23.58 -31.94 -24.52
N LYS A 744 -23.70 -30.91 -23.67
CA LYS A 744 -23.33 -29.53 -24.01
C LYS A 744 -22.49 -28.93 -22.88
N PHE A 745 -21.35 -28.37 -23.25
CA PHE A 745 -20.49 -27.60 -22.36
C PHE A 745 -20.76 -26.11 -22.54
N SER A 746 -20.73 -25.37 -21.44
CA SER A 746 -20.73 -23.91 -21.44
C SER A 746 -19.83 -23.43 -20.32
N ASP A 747 -19.19 -22.29 -20.52
CA ASP A 747 -18.30 -21.67 -19.54
C ASP A 747 -18.49 -20.15 -19.65
N PRO A 748 -18.98 -19.46 -18.61
CA PRO A 748 -19.22 -18.01 -18.63
C PRO A 748 -17.95 -17.22 -18.97
N ASP A 749 -16.82 -17.63 -18.43
CA ASP A 749 -15.54 -16.93 -18.57
C ASP A 749 -15.02 -16.92 -20.02
N VAL A 750 -15.28 -18.00 -20.77
CA VAL A 750 -14.87 -18.15 -22.17
C VAL A 750 -15.65 -17.22 -23.11
N ALA A 751 -16.84 -16.76 -22.72
CA ALA A 751 -17.66 -15.86 -23.52
C ALA A 751 -17.31 -14.37 -23.33
N GLU A 752 -16.55 -14.04 -22.27
CA GLU A 752 -16.41 -12.69 -21.73
C GLU A 752 -15.04 -12.04 -21.99
N THR A 753 -14.11 -12.76 -22.63
CA THR A 753 -12.70 -12.36 -22.74
C THR A 753 -12.20 -12.27 -24.19
N ASN A 754 -11.71 -11.09 -24.57
CA ASN A 754 -11.04 -10.83 -25.86
C ASN A 754 -9.56 -11.26 -25.77
N PHE A 755 -9.29 -12.55 -25.87
CA PHE A 755 -7.93 -13.04 -26.02
C PHE A 755 -7.50 -12.88 -27.49
N GLY A 756 -6.49 -12.07 -27.75
CA GLY A 756 -5.98 -11.80 -29.09
C GLY A 756 -5.53 -13.06 -29.87
N THR A 757 -4.86 -12.86 -31.00
CA THR A 757 -4.37 -13.95 -31.86
C THR A 757 -2.92 -14.33 -31.56
N ASP A 758 -2.57 -15.61 -31.65
CA ASP A 758 -1.19 -16.11 -31.53
C ASP A 758 -0.34 -15.44 -32.63
N PRO A 759 0.74 -14.72 -32.29
CA PRO A 759 1.55 -14.00 -33.26
C PRO A 759 2.26 -14.90 -34.29
N ARG A 760 2.35 -16.22 -34.06
CA ARG A 760 3.05 -17.18 -34.93
C ARG A 760 2.11 -17.92 -35.87
N THR A 761 0.87 -18.17 -35.45
CA THR A 761 -0.09 -18.95 -36.25
C THR A 761 -1.26 -18.12 -36.77
N GLY A 762 -1.51 -16.94 -36.18
CA GLY A 762 -2.67 -16.09 -36.50
C GLY A 762 -3.99 -16.62 -35.94
N ASP A 763 -3.97 -17.71 -35.17
CA ASP A 763 -5.16 -18.30 -34.58
C ASP A 763 -5.58 -17.54 -33.31
N PRO A 764 -6.89 -17.39 -33.03
CA PRO A 764 -7.34 -16.79 -31.77
C PRO A 764 -6.90 -17.65 -30.57
N VAL A 765 -6.31 -17.01 -29.55
CA VAL A 765 -5.85 -17.69 -28.33
C VAL A 765 -7.03 -17.92 -27.40
N PHE A 766 -7.87 -18.92 -27.64
CA PHE A 766 -8.93 -19.28 -26.70
C PHE A 766 -8.36 -20.06 -25.49
N PRO A 767 -8.88 -19.86 -24.27
CA PRO A 767 -8.56 -20.72 -23.13
C PRO A 767 -8.95 -22.16 -23.46
N ARG A 768 -8.04 -23.09 -23.17
CA ARG A 768 -8.27 -24.53 -23.40
C ARG A 768 -8.89 -25.12 -22.15
N LEU A 769 -10.11 -25.65 -22.29
CA LEU A 769 -10.78 -26.40 -21.22
C LEU A 769 -10.40 -27.86 -21.33
N SER A 770 -10.28 -28.56 -20.20
CA SER A 770 -10.01 -29.99 -20.14
C SER A 770 -11.30 -30.77 -19.93
N VAL A 771 -11.54 -31.79 -20.74
CA VAL A 771 -12.66 -32.73 -20.57
C VAL A 771 -12.11 -34.12 -20.24
N ASN A 772 -12.66 -34.75 -19.21
CA ASN A 772 -12.47 -36.16 -18.88
C ASN A 772 -13.78 -36.93 -19.12
N LEU A 773 -13.73 -37.93 -20.01
CA LEU A 773 -14.80 -38.89 -20.23
C LEU A 773 -14.39 -40.25 -19.68
N THR A 774 -15.17 -40.81 -18.76
CA THR A 774 -14.93 -42.15 -18.18
C THR A 774 -16.16 -43.04 -18.31
N VAL A 775 -15.94 -44.34 -18.54
CA VAL A 775 -17.01 -45.35 -18.60
C VAL A 775 -16.71 -46.52 -17.67
N ALA A 776 -17.75 -47.08 -17.04
CA ALA A 776 -17.54 -48.14 -16.03
C ALA A 776 -17.27 -49.52 -16.64
N HIS A 777 -17.92 -49.87 -17.76
CA HIS A 777 -17.70 -51.16 -18.43
C HIS A 777 -17.27 -51.02 -19.88
N GLY A 778 -18.07 -50.31 -20.70
CA GLY A 778 -17.90 -50.18 -22.14
C GLY A 778 -16.68 -49.35 -22.57
N ARG A 779 -16.69 -48.88 -23.82
CA ARG A 779 -15.64 -48.05 -24.41
C ARG A 779 -16.23 -46.89 -25.20
N ILE A 780 -15.50 -45.79 -25.27
CA ILE A 780 -15.89 -44.59 -26.00
C ILE A 780 -14.96 -44.33 -27.18
N THR A 781 -15.52 -43.78 -28.25
CA THR A 781 -14.78 -43.31 -29.42
C THR A 781 -15.28 -41.93 -29.82
N LEU A 782 -14.37 -41.01 -30.08
CA LEU A 782 -14.60 -39.67 -30.61
C LEU A 782 -14.10 -39.65 -32.06
N SER A 783 -14.83 -39.01 -32.96
CA SER A 783 -14.50 -38.95 -34.39
C SER A 783 -14.58 -37.50 -34.88
N THR A 784 -13.57 -36.69 -34.57
CA THR A 784 -13.51 -35.27 -34.94
C THR A 784 -12.55 -35.01 -36.10
N SER A 785 -12.86 -34.02 -36.95
CA SER A 785 -12.02 -33.59 -38.08
C SER A 785 -10.96 -32.53 -37.72
N ARG A 786 -10.92 -32.08 -36.45
CA ARG A 786 -9.96 -31.09 -35.94
C ARG A 786 -9.15 -31.67 -34.77
N PRO A 787 -7.89 -31.24 -34.57
CA PRO A 787 -7.01 -31.82 -33.54
C PRO A 787 -7.55 -31.53 -32.14
N LEU A 788 -7.84 -32.61 -31.39
CA LEU A 788 -7.89 -32.60 -29.92
C LEU A 788 -6.49 -32.95 -29.43
N SER A 789 -6.03 -32.35 -28.34
CA SER A 789 -4.82 -32.83 -27.68
C SER A 789 -5.22 -33.75 -26.55
N PHE A 790 -4.90 -35.04 -26.69
CA PHE A 790 -5.19 -36.04 -25.67
C PHE A 790 -4.08 -36.04 -24.63
N LEU A 791 -4.47 -35.90 -23.37
CA LEU A 791 -3.62 -36.04 -22.20
C LEU A 791 -3.63 -37.49 -21.68
N ARG A 792 -4.72 -38.22 -21.92
CA ARG A 792 -4.88 -39.65 -21.62
C ARG A 792 -5.87 -40.28 -22.59
N GLY A 793 -5.59 -41.49 -23.08
CA GLY A 793 -6.33 -42.11 -24.19
C GLY A 793 -5.94 -41.54 -25.55
N ASP A 794 -6.51 -42.07 -26.62
CA ASP A 794 -6.32 -41.59 -28.00
C ASP A 794 -7.64 -41.18 -28.69
N GLY A 795 -8.75 -41.27 -27.96
CA GLY A 795 -10.09 -41.01 -28.44
C GLY A 795 -10.72 -42.18 -29.18
N VAL A 796 -10.07 -43.36 -29.24
CA VAL A 796 -10.56 -44.53 -29.98
C VAL A 796 -10.63 -45.76 -29.08
N ALA A 797 -11.86 -46.20 -28.82
CA ALA A 797 -12.15 -47.38 -27.99
C ALA A 797 -11.51 -47.30 -26.58
N ASP A 798 -11.56 -46.12 -25.96
CA ASP A 798 -11.02 -45.82 -24.64
C ASP A 798 -12.02 -46.11 -23.52
N ARG A 799 -11.50 -46.46 -22.32
CA ARG A 799 -12.31 -46.48 -21.08
C ARG A 799 -12.27 -45.15 -20.32
N GLU A 800 -11.20 -44.39 -20.53
CA GLU A 800 -11.03 -43.04 -20.04
C GLU A 800 -10.29 -42.24 -21.12
N ALA A 801 -10.86 -41.11 -21.50
CA ALA A 801 -10.23 -40.17 -22.42
C ALA A 801 -10.19 -38.78 -21.78
N ILE A 802 -9.00 -38.23 -21.61
CA ILE A 802 -8.76 -36.86 -21.13
C ILE A 802 -8.18 -36.08 -22.30
N PHE A 803 -8.86 -35.01 -22.68
CA PHE A 803 -8.43 -34.16 -23.79
C PHE A 803 -8.80 -32.70 -23.53
N ASP A 804 -8.02 -31.79 -24.09
CA ASP A 804 -8.26 -30.37 -23.97
C ASP A 804 -8.43 -29.71 -25.36
N ALA A 805 -9.28 -28.70 -25.44
CA ALA A 805 -9.49 -27.88 -26.63
C ALA A 805 -10.28 -26.61 -26.28
N SER A 806 -10.50 -25.73 -27.26
CA SER A 806 -11.45 -24.63 -27.09
C SER A 806 -12.87 -25.14 -26.87
N LEU A 807 -13.71 -24.39 -26.15
CA LEU A 807 -15.10 -24.76 -25.83
C LEU A 807 -15.91 -25.19 -27.07
N ASP A 808 -15.71 -24.50 -28.19
CA ASP A 808 -16.37 -24.78 -29.47
C ASP A 808 -15.86 -26.11 -30.10
N ASN A 809 -14.57 -26.41 -30.00
CA ASN A 809 -14.01 -27.69 -30.45
C ASN A 809 -14.42 -28.86 -29.54
N LEU A 810 -14.52 -28.64 -28.22
CA LEU A 810 -15.02 -29.65 -27.28
C LEU A 810 -16.48 -30.01 -27.55
N ASN A 811 -17.34 -29.00 -27.71
CA ASN A 811 -18.74 -29.21 -28.08
C ASN A 811 -18.89 -29.91 -29.43
N ARG A 812 -17.99 -29.69 -30.40
CA ARG A 812 -17.97 -30.46 -31.65
C ARG A 812 -17.51 -31.91 -31.45
N ALA A 813 -16.50 -32.15 -30.61
CA ALA A 813 -15.98 -33.49 -30.36
C ALA A 813 -17.03 -34.41 -29.74
N VAL A 814 -17.73 -33.97 -28.70
CA VAL A 814 -18.72 -34.82 -28.00
C VAL A 814 -19.95 -35.15 -28.83
N ARG A 815 -20.26 -34.39 -29.90
CA ARG A 815 -21.31 -34.76 -30.88
C ARG A 815 -20.99 -36.04 -31.65
N THR A 816 -19.72 -36.43 -31.68
CA THR A 816 -19.24 -37.61 -32.40
C THR A 816 -19.02 -38.80 -31.48
N LEU A 817 -19.43 -38.69 -30.21
CA LEU A 817 -19.23 -39.71 -29.19
C LEU A 817 -20.02 -40.99 -29.52
N ARG A 818 -19.29 -42.10 -29.63
CA ARG A 818 -19.83 -43.44 -29.80
C ARG A 818 -19.46 -44.29 -28.60
N TYR A 819 -20.44 -44.99 -28.05
CA TYR A 819 -20.28 -45.96 -26.98
C TYR A 819 -20.37 -47.37 -27.55
N GLU A 820 -19.40 -48.24 -27.24
CA GLU A 820 -19.38 -49.66 -27.59
C GLU A 820 -19.35 -50.51 -26.33
N CYS A 821 -20.11 -51.60 -26.33
CA CYS A 821 -20.23 -52.48 -25.16
C CYS A 821 -20.32 -53.93 -25.61
N ALA A 822 -19.20 -54.63 -25.49
CA ALA A 822 -19.03 -56.04 -25.81
C ALA A 822 -18.83 -56.88 -24.54
N ARG A 823 -19.09 -58.20 -24.61
CA ARG A 823 -18.91 -59.12 -23.46
C ARG A 823 -17.49 -59.07 -22.88
N ARG A 824 -16.48 -58.86 -23.73
CA ARG A 824 -15.07 -58.73 -23.32
C ARG A 824 -14.80 -57.51 -22.42
N ASP A 825 -15.67 -56.50 -22.49
CA ASP A 825 -15.55 -55.27 -21.72
C ASP A 825 -16.36 -55.33 -20.41
N GLY A 826 -16.92 -56.50 -20.05
CA GLY A 826 -17.65 -56.72 -18.80
C GLY A 826 -19.15 -56.47 -18.88
N CYS A 827 -19.67 -56.15 -20.06
CA CYS A 827 -21.10 -55.95 -20.29
C CYS A 827 -21.88 -57.28 -20.30
N THR A 828 -22.85 -57.44 -19.41
CA THR A 828 -23.88 -58.50 -19.45
C THR A 828 -25.17 -57.96 -20.09
N ARG A 829 -26.03 -58.81 -20.68
CA ARG A 829 -27.31 -58.35 -21.23
C ARG A 829 -28.46 -59.04 -20.47
N PRO A 830 -29.36 -58.32 -19.77
CA PRO A 830 -29.38 -56.86 -19.58
C PRO A 830 -28.37 -56.35 -18.53
N SER A 831 -27.82 -55.15 -18.71
CA SER A 831 -26.99 -54.44 -17.71
C SER A 831 -27.16 -52.93 -17.80
N ASN A 832 -26.69 -52.20 -16.78
CA ASN A 832 -26.53 -50.75 -16.81
C ASN A 832 -25.05 -50.37 -16.88
N ASP A 833 -24.77 -49.26 -17.55
CA ASP A 833 -23.45 -48.64 -17.58
C ASP A 833 -23.60 -47.12 -17.40
N THR A 834 -22.51 -46.45 -17.08
CA THR A 834 -22.49 -45.00 -16.87
C THR A 834 -21.30 -44.37 -17.58
N ILE A 835 -21.57 -43.25 -18.26
CA ILE A 835 -20.56 -42.36 -18.80
C ILE A 835 -20.49 -41.12 -17.90
N THR A 836 -19.37 -40.92 -17.22
CA THR A 836 -19.13 -39.73 -16.41
C THR A 836 -18.35 -38.72 -17.24
N VAL A 837 -18.88 -37.50 -17.30
CA VAL A 837 -18.34 -36.38 -18.07
C VAL A 837 -17.93 -35.30 -17.09
N THR A 838 -16.64 -34.99 -17.03
CA THR A 838 -16.12 -33.88 -16.22
C THR A 838 -15.45 -32.86 -17.11
N ILE A 839 -15.82 -31.58 -16.97
CA ILE A 839 -15.14 -30.45 -17.62
C ILE A 839 -14.42 -29.61 -16.55
N SER A 840 -13.24 -29.09 -16.90
CA SER A 840 -12.45 -28.18 -16.08
C SER A 840 -12.01 -26.96 -16.89
N ASP A 841 -12.10 -25.81 -16.27
CA ASP A 841 -11.60 -24.53 -16.78
C ASP A 841 -10.06 -24.40 -16.73
N ASN A 842 -9.37 -25.34 -16.10
CA ASN A 842 -7.93 -25.29 -15.80
C ASN A 842 -7.46 -24.01 -15.05
N GLY A 843 -8.38 -23.23 -14.48
CA GLY A 843 -8.11 -21.98 -13.76
C GLY A 843 -7.78 -20.78 -14.65
N TYR A 844 -8.33 -20.72 -15.88
CA TYR A 844 -7.96 -19.71 -16.89
C TYR A 844 -8.55 -18.30 -16.69
N THR A 845 -9.30 -18.03 -15.61
CA THR A 845 -9.93 -16.74 -15.37
C THR A 845 -10.11 -16.47 -13.88
N GLY A 846 -9.57 -15.37 -13.35
CA GLY A 846 -9.81 -14.94 -11.95
C GLY A 846 -9.08 -15.72 -10.84
N ALA A 847 -9.25 -15.24 -9.60
CA ALA A 847 -8.69 -15.87 -8.40
C ALA A 847 -9.59 -17.03 -7.91
N GLY A 848 -9.02 -18.21 -7.61
CA GLY A 848 -9.78 -19.35 -7.09
C GLY A 848 -9.32 -20.75 -7.54
N GLY A 849 -8.35 -20.83 -8.46
CA GLY A 849 -7.85 -22.10 -9.00
C GLY A 849 -8.85 -22.83 -9.90
N PRO A 850 -8.50 -24.01 -10.45
CA PRO A 850 -9.33 -24.71 -11.43
C PRO A 850 -10.67 -25.16 -10.84
N ARG A 851 -11.79 -24.81 -11.48
CA ARG A 851 -13.12 -25.32 -11.15
C ARG A 851 -13.58 -26.35 -12.18
N ARG A 852 -14.53 -27.18 -11.75
CA ARG A 852 -14.97 -28.36 -12.49
C ARG A 852 -16.46 -28.58 -12.38
N ALA A 853 -17.04 -29.10 -13.45
CA ALA A 853 -18.42 -29.56 -13.50
C ALA A 853 -18.44 -31.03 -13.90
N THR A 854 -19.29 -31.83 -13.25
CA THR A 854 -19.44 -33.25 -13.58
C THR A 854 -20.90 -33.58 -13.83
N ALA A 855 -21.17 -34.33 -14.90
CA ALA A 855 -22.46 -34.94 -15.16
C ALA A 855 -22.30 -36.44 -15.43
N VAL A 856 -23.35 -37.20 -15.12
CA VAL A 856 -23.38 -38.65 -15.34
C VAL A 856 -24.53 -38.99 -16.28
N MET A 857 -24.19 -39.69 -17.35
CA MET A 857 -25.14 -40.23 -18.32
C MET A 857 -25.28 -41.73 -18.12
N ARG A 858 -26.52 -42.23 -18.06
CA ARG A 858 -26.80 -43.66 -17.91
C ARG A 858 -27.00 -44.31 -19.27
N VAL A 859 -26.49 -45.53 -19.43
CA VAL A 859 -26.68 -46.35 -20.62
C VAL A 859 -27.28 -47.69 -20.19
N ASP A 860 -28.47 -48.01 -20.69
CA ASP A 860 -29.12 -49.30 -20.48
C ASP A 860 -28.79 -50.22 -21.65
N VAL A 861 -28.15 -51.34 -21.36
CA VAL A 861 -27.84 -52.38 -22.34
C VAL A 861 -28.94 -53.43 -22.25
N LEU A 862 -29.81 -53.49 -23.25
CA LEU A 862 -31.00 -54.33 -23.19
C LEU A 862 -30.68 -55.80 -23.50
N GLY A 863 -31.31 -56.70 -22.75
CA GLY A 863 -31.35 -58.14 -23.06
C GLY A 863 -32.38 -58.45 -24.15
N ALA A 864 -32.21 -59.56 -24.86
CA ALA A 864 -33.22 -60.05 -25.79
C ALA A 864 -34.56 -60.19 -25.04
N ALA A 865 -35.61 -59.55 -25.56
CA ALA A 865 -36.95 -59.74 -25.03
C ALA A 865 -37.36 -61.20 -25.32
N ASN A 866 -37.51 -62.02 -24.28
CA ASN A 866 -38.30 -63.24 -24.41
C ASN A 866 -39.76 -62.80 -24.59
N ASN A 867 -40.20 -62.70 -25.85
CA ASN A 867 -41.62 -62.65 -26.15
C ASN A 867 -42.14 -64.10 -26.02
N PRO A 868 -43.11 -64.39 -25.14
CA PRO A 868 -43.69 -65.74 -25.04
C PRO A 868 -44.33 -66.18 -26.35
#